data_AF-A0A7C1T1R3-F1
#
_entry.id   AF-A0A7C1T1R3-F1
#
_cell.length_a   1.000
_cell.length_b   1.000
_cell.length_c   1.000
_cell.angle_alpha   90.00
_cell.angle_beta   90.00
_cell.angle_gamma   90.00
#
_symmetry.space_group_name_H-M   'P 1'
#
loop_
_entity.id
_entity.type
_entity.pdbx_description
1 polymer ?
#
loop_
_entity_poly.entity_id
_entity_poly.type
_entity_poly.pdbx_seq_one_letter_code
_entity_poly.pdbx_strand_id
1 'polypeptide(L)'
;MRYDRLKIMKPSLENLKKLCPEVDELLIEEHLHRLDERYYNAFSIKEICSHLRSLAGLSSENPVQLNLKRGQGEEVECTITAFDYSAEFSLLTGTLGALGLNIIKGDVFTYERTRPGFSGSRRRGYQRHEVISTLKRRRIVDRFSGYLNSPLSLAEWEEKLRRQLQVTTRLLEQGKSGTAELAREQVNELVAASLEALDLEAGSALMPLHIEEDESCADCTRIRVVTEDTPFFLYALSTALALKGIIIERVSIRTVAGRVEDVFDILNAQGKKIDDQPLLNQVKLSVLLTKQFTYFLGRAPDPYAALCRFEQMVDDILRLPEQGKWLELLSNPLIMQDLARLLGASDFLWEDFIRLQYESLLPMLEPHLHGRSFTPSARDLKKRLTRALKGAKTREEEIQCLNEFKDQEIFLLDMDHILTPDMDFRKLALRLSSLAEEIINRAFVLACNHLEENYGTPQTIAGLETGYAVMALGKFGGRDLGYASDIELLLIYGDAGFTSGPQVIGNMEFYEHLVRKVKESIQARREGIFKLDLRLRPYGNAGPLACSLESFCRYYGTGGDAHSLERLALVRLRAIGGDRELGPRIERLRDEILYTARGIDLSELRTLRRRQLKNKTLKGRLNAKFSPGALVDLEYTVQILQVTYGAGNPEVRTPYLLPALKRLHSAGVLAAFEAKRMTESYAFLHKLINSLRMLRGSSEDLFLPLLESQEYAHLARRMGYKLSPALSPGQQLHLDFETHTAFIRTFVEKHLGRESLPGLASGNIVDLILSEHLPGPLKYKILKNLGMEEMERAVVNLKKLAGRGRQREHFVKLAVLAGDILKALPDPGMALNNWERFVVSLGRADKHYRMLLSQPKGLEILLSILAGSQFLADTLIGNPEFLSWLAIPGNLQNVRKQEDIERELCTFESDWLNNMRRLRRREILRIAARDICLGAPIQEIILELSRLAEAVIRATLAGIQDQAGIKGVPLNFCILALGKLGGSELNYSSDVDLLGIYGEPVSAGSAELCGRIMEKLKRELSIHTEEGYAYRVDLRLRPYGSSGELVQSDKALLDYYRNSASLWERQALLKIRPVAGNLELGYEVVDKAHSLLLEGREKRQIIEAIDAVRSRTIKSLGYRPSNSLNVKLGAGGIRDIEFLVQGLQLIYASRIKDRKLLEGNTLNALKILMAAGYLPVEAAAQLSRDYLFLRRVEHSLQLFEDRQVHTLPVDPSELRALARRIMGVRVKIDVFLIELKDCLERVRRAYTTYLN
;
A
#
# COMPACT_ATOMS: atom_id res chain seq x y z
N MET A 1 -45.35 23.03 14.48
CA MET A 1 -45.08 23.87 15.67
C MET A 1 -44.04 24.91 15.30
N ARG A 2 -44.41 26.20 15.34
CA ARG A 2 -43.50 27.35 15.15
C ARG A 2 -42.63 27.49 16.40
N TYR A 3 -41.32 27.37 16.26
CA TYR A 3 -40.37 27.84 17.27
C TYR A 3 -39.78 29.16 16.78
N ASP A 4 -40.06 30.22 17.52
CA ASP A 4 -39.42 31.53 17.41
C ASP A 4 -37.90 31.39 17.51
N ARG A 5 -37.17 31.73 16.44
CA ARG A 5 -35.73 31.95 16.53
C ARG A 5 -35.50 33.29 17.21
N LEU A 6 -35.28 33.26 18.53
CA LEU A 6 -34.59 34.33 19.24
C LEU A 6 -33.31 34.69 18.46
N LYS A 7 -33.23 35.91 17.90
CA LYS A 7 -31.98 36.46 17.37
C LYS A 7 -30.96 36.46 18.51
N ILE A 8 -29.95 35.60 18.44
CA ILE A 8 -28.87 35.60 19.43
C ILE A 8 -28.03 36.85 19.14
N MET A 9 -28.08 37.82 20.06
CA MET A 9 -27.28 39.04 19.99
C MET A 9 -25.79 38.65 19.96
N LYS A 10 -25.01 39.26 19.06
CA LYS A 10 -23.55 39.08 18.98
C LYS A 10 -22.93 39.21 20.39
N PRO A 11 -22.19 38.21 20.90
CA PRO A 11 -21.68 38.23 22.25
C PRO A 11 -20.64 39.35 22.45
N SER A 12 -20.63 39.96 23.63
CA SER A 12 -19.63 40.99 23.99
C SER A 12 -18.27 40.36 24.28
N LEU A 13 -17.19 41.15 24.11
CA LEU A 13 -15.83 40.76 24.45
C LEU A 13 -15.72 40.29 25.91
N GLU A 14 -16.33 41.02 26.84
CA GLU A 14 -16.35 40.68 28.27
C GLU A 14 -17.00 39.32 28.54
N ASN A 15 -18.10 39.00 27.83
CA ASN A 15 -18.80 37.73 27.99
C ASN A 15 -17.95 36.54 27.52
N LEU A 16 -17.27 36.66 26.37
CA LEU A 16 -16.40 35.59 25.87
C LEU A 16 -15.14 35.45 26.73
N LYS A 17 -14.50 36.56 27.12
CA LYS A 17 -13.30 36.54 27.97
C LYS A 17 -13.56 35.90 29.34
N LYS A 18 -14.78 36.04 29.89
CA LYS A 18 -15.18 35.36 31.12
C LYS A 18 -15.34 33.84 30.95
N LEU A 19 -15.77 33.37 29.78
CA LEU A 19 -16.06 31.96 29.50
C LEU A 19 -14.87 31.17 28.92
N CYS A 20 -13.90 31.86 28.33
CA CYS A 20 -12.61 31.30 27.91
C CYS A 20 -11.45 32.24 28.29
N PRO A 21 -11.15 32.40 29.60
CA PRO A 21 -10.10 33.30 30.10
C PRO A 21 -8.69 32.92 29.64
N GLU A 22 -8.49 31.67 29.19
CA GLU A 22 -7.25 31.15 28.64
C GLU A 22 -6.92 31.64 27.23
N VAL A 23 -7.89 32.21 26.50
CA VAL A 23 -7.71 32.70 25.13
C VAL A 23 -7.27 34.18 25.15
N ASP A 24 -6.24 34.51 24.37
CA ASP A 24 -5.74 35.90 24.25
C ASP A 24 -6.87 36.85 23.82
N GLU A 25 -7.03 37.95 24.56
CA GLU A 25 -8.05 38.98 24.32
C GLU A 25 -8.00 39.53 22.90
N LEU A 26 -6.81 39.70 22.32
CA LEU A 26 -6.64 40.19 20.96
C LEU A 26 -7.24 39.23 19.93
N LEU A 27 -7.17 37.91 20.17
CA LEU A 27 -7.78 36.91 19.29
C LEU A 27 -9.32 36.96 19.38
N ILE A 28 -9.87 37.19 20.58
CA ILE A 28 -11.31 37.32 20.78
C ILE A 28 -11.84 38.58 20.08
N GLU A 29 -11.14 39.71 20.24
CA GLU A 29 -11.46 40.95 19.52
C GLU A 29 -11.42 40.74 18.00
N GLU A 30 -10.38 40.09 17.49
CA GLU A 30 -10.22 39.81 16.08
C GLU A 30 -11.35 38.91 15.54
N HIS A 31 -11.72 37.86 16.28
CA HIS A 31 -12.83 36.95 15.95
C HIS A 31 -14.16 37.70 15.89
N LEU A 32 -14.42 38.58 16.88
CA LEU A 32 -15.60 39.44 16.92
C LEU A 32 -15.66 40.39 15.72
N HIS A 33 -14.54 40.95 15.28
CA HIS A 33 -14.55 41.93 14.20
C HIS A 33 -14.58 41.32 12.80
N ARG A 34 -13.98 40.14 12.59
CA ARG A 34 -13.76 39.57 11.26
C ARG A 34 -14.80 38.53 10.82
N LEU A 35 -15.76 38.20 11.67
CA LEU A 35 -16.88 37.32 11.33
C LEU A 35 -18.20 38.08 11.42
N ASP A 36 -19.09 37.80 10.47
CA ASP A 36 -20.41 38.43 10.37
C ASP A 36 -21.42 37.93 11.42
N GLU A 37 -22.60 38.56 11.50
CA GLU A 37 -23.66 38.16 12.43
C GLU A 37 -24.20 36.74 12.18
N ARG A 38 -24.05 36.19 10.97
CA ARG A 38 -24.58 34.89 10.58
C ARG A 38 -23.79 33.76 11.25
N TYR A 39 -22.49 33.96 11.53
CA TYR A 39 -21.70 33.06 12.38
C TYR A 39 -22.27 32.99 13.80
N TYR A 40 -22.56 34.14 14.43
CA TYR A 40 -23.09 34.20 15.80
C TYR A 40 -24.52 33.67 15.92
N ASN A 41 -25.26 33.67 14.82
CA ASN A 41 -26.57 33.03 14.74
C ASN A 41 -26.49 31.51 14.49
N ALA A 42 -25.37 31.01 13.95
CA ALA A 42 -25.18 29.60 13.63
C ALA A 42 -24.64 28.79 14.82
N PHE A 43 -23.90 29.42 15.74
CA PHE A 43 -23.23 28.74 16.85
C PHE A 43 -23.65 29.27 18.21
N SER A 44 -23.82 28.36 19.17
CA SER A 44 -24.02 28.72 20.57
C SER A 44 -22.75 29.32 21.19
N ILE A 45 -22.89 30.10 22.26
CA ILE A 45 -21.74 30.70 22.97
C ILE A 45 -20.71 29.64 23.40
N LYS A 46 -21.17 28.45 23.81
CA LYS A 46 -20.28 27.34 24.20
C LYS A 46 -19.46 26.81 23.02
N GLU A 47 -20.06 26.73 21.82
CA GLU A 47 -19.38 26.34 20.60
C GLU A 47 -18.38 27.41 20.16
N ILE A 48 -18.75 28.69 20.24
CA ILE A 48 -17.86 29.82 19.94
C ILE A 48 -16.61 29.78 20.84
N CYS A 49 -16.76 29.55 22.15
CA CYS A 49 -15.61 29.38 23.05
C CYS A 49 -14.75 28.17 22.66
N SER A 50 -15.35 27.07 22.19
CA SER A 50 -14.61 25.91 21.69
C SER A 50 -13.82 26.23 20.42
N HIS A 51 -14.41 26.99 19.49
CA HIS A 51 -13.74 27.46 18.27
C HIS A 51 -12.55 28.38 18.62
N LEU A 52 -12.75 29.32 19.55
CA LEU A 52 -11.69 30.22 20.04
C LEU A 52 -10.50 29.47 20.66
N ARG A 53 -10.76 28.44 21.47
CA ARG A 53 -9.68 27.56 22.00
C ARG A 53 -8.93 26.82 20.90
N SER A 54 -9.67 26.32 19.91
CA SER A 54 -9.09 25.62 18.75
C SER A 54 -8.22 26.57 17.93
N LEU A 55 -8.72 27.78 17.64
CA LEU A 55 -8.00 28.83 16.91
C LEU A 55 -6.77 29.34 17.67
N ALA A 56 -6.81 29.39 19.00
CA ALA A 56 -5.67 29.77 19.85
C ALA A 56 -4.53 28.75 19.79
N GLY A 57 -4.82 27.49 19.46
CA GLY A 57 -3.82 26.43 19.27
C GLY A 57 -3.16 26.42 17.88
N LEU A 58 -3.51 27.35 16.98
CA LEU A 58 -2.93 27.40 15.64
C LEU A 58 -1.53 28.03 15.65
N SER A 59 -0.61 27.40 14.95
CA SER A 59 0.77 27.85 14.74
C SER A 59 1.29 27.37 13.40
N SER A 60 2.46 27.82 12.97
CA SER A 60 3.08 27.29 11.74
C SER A 60 3.44 25.80 11.84
N GLU A 61 3.66 25.25 13.04
CA GLU A 61 3.89 23.81 13.25
C GLU A 61 2.59 22.99 13.26
N ASN A 62 1.51 23.61 13.74
CA ASN A 62 0.16 23.05 13.82
C ASN A 62 -0.85 24.00 13.15
N PRO A 63 -0.89 24.06 11.81
CA PRO A 63 -1.70 25.03 11.06
C PRO A 63 -3.18 24.65 10.95
N VAL A 64 -3.58 23.48 11.47
CA VAL A 64 -4.96 22.97 11.46
C VAL A 64 -5.25 22.24 12.76
N GLN A 65 -6.48 22.38 13.25
CA GLN A 65 -7.02 21.70 14.43
C GLN A 65 -8.36 21.04 14.07
N LEU A 66 -8.59 19.85 14.61
CA LEU A 66 -9.79 19.04 14.40
C LEU A 66 -10.45 18.75 15.75
N ASN A 67 -11.73 19.11 15.86
CA ASN A 67 -12.59 18.80 16.99
C ASN A 67 -13.77 17.94 16.52
N LEU A 68 -13.95 16.77 17.13
CA LEU A 68 -14.96 15.79 16.75
C LEU A 68 -15.99 15.61 17.87
N LYS A 69 -17.26 15.59 17.49
CA LYS A 69 -18.39 15.23 18.36
C LYS A 69 -19.15 14.05 17.76
N ARG A 70 -19.61 13.17 18.64
CA ARG A 70 -20.35 11.96 18.28
C ARG A 70 -21.86 12.19 18.38
N GLY A 71 -22.59 11.83 17.33
CA GLY A 71 -24.05 11.78 17.29
C GLY A 71 -24.62 10.40 17.67
N GLN A 72 -25.87 10.12 17.30
CA GLN A 72 -26.46 8.80 17.48
C GLN A 72 -26.06 7.87 16.31
N GLY A 73 -25.61 6.64 16.60
CA GLY A 73 -25.20 5.69 15.57
C GLY A 73 -23.87 6.04 14.88
N GLU A 74 -23.89 6.16 13.55
CA GLU A 74 -22.74 6.49 12.67
C GLU A 74 -22.66 7.99 12.34
N GLU A 75 -23.46 8.82 13.01
CA GLU A 75 -23.46 10.27 12.83
C GLU A 75 -22.23 10.91 13.50
N VAL A 76 -21.51 11.71 12.73
CA VAL A 76 -20.30 12.41 13.16
C VAL A 76 -20.41 13.89 12.83
N GLU A 77 -20.01 14.73 13.77
CA GLU A 77 -19.82 16.16 13.57
C GLU A 77 -18.33 16.50 13.73
N CYS A 78 -17.74 17.11 12.71
CA CYS A 78 -16.36 17.58 12.73
C CYS A 78 -16.29 19.09 12.55
N THR A 79 -15.57 19.76 13.45
CA THR A 79 -15.20 21.18 13.32
C THR A 79 -13.71 21.27 13.03
N ILE A 80 -13.37 21.87 11.90
CA ILE A 80 -12.02 22.11 11.43
C ILE A 80 -11.73 23.61 11.56
N THR A 81 -10.64 23.97 12.22
CA THR A 81 -10.15 25.34 12.29
C THR A 81 -8.72 25.39 11.76
N ALA A 82 -8.43 26.31 10.85
CA ALA A 82 -7.11 26.45 10.22
C ALA A 82 -6.83 27.91 9.84
N PHE A 83 -5.62 28.20 9.37
CA PHE A 83 -5.36 29.41 8.61
C PHE A 83 -5.97 29.28 7.21
N ASP A 84 -6.48 30.37 6.64
CA ASP A 84 -7.08 30.39 5.29
C ASP A 84 -5.98 30.27 4.21
N TYR A 85 -6.03 29.20 3.42
CA TYR A 85 -5.17 29.00 2.26
C TYR A 85 -5.98 28.91 0.94
N SER A 86 -5.33 29.24 -0.18
CA SER A 86 -5.94 29.10 -1.50
C SER A 86 -6.37 27.64 -1.77
N ALA A 87 -7.61 27.46 -2.23
CA ALA A 87 -8.24 26.17 -2.52
C ALA A 87 -8.40 25.23 -1.33
N GLU A 88 -8.17 25.68 -0.09
CA GLU A 88 -8.24 24.84 1.12
C GLU A 88 -9.56 24.09 1.25
N PHE A 89 -10.69 24.76 1.01
CA PHE A 89 -12.02 24.16 1.11
C PHE A 89 -12.19 22.92 0.20
N SER A 90 -11.61 22.94 -1.00
CA SER A 90 -11.60 21.77 -1.89
C SER A 90 -10.78 20.63 -1.32
N LEU A 91 -9.65 20.93 -0.69
CA LEU A 91 -8.79 19.92 -0.08
C LEU A 91 -9.43 19.28 1.15
N LEU A 92 -10.16 20.07 1.94
CA LEU A 92 -10.93 19.58 3.09
C LEU A 92 -12.05 18.64 2.65
N THR A 93 -12.90 19.09 1.73
CA THR A 93 -14.04 18.29 1.25
C THR A 93 -13.59 17.01 0.53
N GLY A 94 -12.52 17.07 -0.27
CA GLY A 94 -11.92 15.90 -0.90
C GLY A 94 -11.36 14.90 0.12
N THR A 95 -10.67 15.39 1.16
CA THR A 95 -10.12 14.54 2.24
C THR A 95 -11.23 13.87 3.05
N LEU A 96 -12.26 14.63 3.45
CA LEU A 96 -13.40 14.12 4.21
C LEU A 96 -14.15 13.05 3.42
N GLY A 97 -14.47 13.32 2.15
CA GLY A 97 -15.14 12.35 1.27
C GLY A 97 -14.29 11.10 1.03
N ALA A 98 -12.98 11.25 0.80
CA ALA A 98 -12.09 10.12 0.53
C ALA A 98 -11.89 9.20 1.76
N LEU A 99 -12.07 9.74 2.96
CA LEU A 99 -12.05 8.97 4.20
C LEU A 99 -13.46 8.46 4.60
N GLY A 100 -14.46 8.62 3.74
CA GLY A 100 -15.79 8.01 3.91
C GLY A 100 -16.82 8.87 4.65
N LEU A 101 -16.55 10.16 4.90
CA LEU A 101 -17.58 11.03 5.48
C LEU A 101 -18.56 11.50 4.41
N ASN A 102 -19.82 11.07 4.52
CA ASN A 102 -20.92 11.60 3.71
C ASN A 102 -21.51 12.86 4.37
N ILE A 103 -21.20 14.03 3.82
CA ILE A 103 -21.57 15.33 4.40
C ILE A 103 -23.03 15.64 4.10
N ILE A 104 -23.85 15.79 5.15
CA ILE A 104 -25.29 16.10 5.02
C ILE A 104 -25.59 17.56 5.36
N LYS A 105 -24.83 18.14 6.30
CA LYS A 105 -24.97 19.55 6.66
C LYS A 105 -23.60 20.13 6.98
N GLY A 106 -23.39 21.38 6.60
CA GLY A 106 -22.18 22.10 6.94
C GLY A 106 -22.35 23.60 6.98
N ASP A 107 -21.57 24.25 7.83
CA ASP A 107 -21.53 25.68 8.02
C ASP A 107 -20.05 26.12 7.99
N VAL A 108 -19.66 26.81 6.92
CA VAL A 108 -18.27 27.14 6.55
C VAL A 108 -18.09 28.65 6.60
N PHE A 109 -17.11 29.12 7.37
CA PHE A 109 -16.89 30.55 7.60
C PHE A 109 -15.42 30.94 7.49
N THR A 110 -15.14 31.93 6.65
CA THR A 110 -13.81 32.52 6.50
C THR A 110 -13.76 33.91 7.14
N TYR A 111 -12.68 34.24 7.84
CA TYR A 111 -12.48 35.58 8.39
C TYR A 111 -12.40 36.63 7.27
N GLU A 112 -13.07 37.77 7.42
CA GLU A 112 -12.96 38.92 6.51
C GLU A 112 -11.51 39.45 6.41
N ARG A 113 -11.16 40.10 5.29
CA ARG A 113 -9.84 40.73 5.10
C ARG A 113 -9.67 41.92 6.04
N THR A 114 -8.49 42.07 6.64
CA THR A 114 -8.16 43.20 7.52
C THR A 114 -8.27 44.53 6.78
N ARG A 115 -9.07 45.47 7.31
CA ARG A 115 -9.10 46.87 6.85
C ARG A 115 -7.81 47.60 7.28
N PRO A 116 -7.24 48.52 6.46
CA PRO A 116 -6.05 49.28 6.86
C PRO A 116 -6.43 50.21 8.03
N GLY A 117 -5.93 49.93 9.24
CA GLY A 117 -6.21 50.79 10.41
C GLY A 117 -5.89 50.17 11.77
N PHE A 118 -5.86 48.84 11.90
CA PHE A 118 -5.47 48.17 13.15
C PHE A 118 -3.96 48.06 13.29
N SER A 119 -3.29 49.16 13.67
CA SER A 119 -1.92 49.11 14.20
C SER A 119 -1.93 49.46 15.70
N GLY A 120 -2.05 48.43 16.54
CA GLY A 120 -1.78 48.56 17.98
C GLY A 120 -0.30 48.91 18.24
N SER A 121 -0.10 49.85 19.17
CA SER A 121 1.15 50.46 19.63
C SER A 121 2.39 49.53 19.72
N ARG A 122 3.51 49.99 19.15
CA ARG A 122 4.85 49.38 19.25
C ARG A 122 5.34 49.33 20.71
N ARG A 123 5.47 48.15 21.31
CA ARG A 123 6.37 47.90 22.46
C ARG A 123 7.19 46.62 22.27
N ARG A 124 8.48 46.72 22.61
CA ARG A 124 9.57 45.77 22.35
C ARG A 124 9.36 44.40 23.02
N GLY A 125 9.57 43.33 22.26
CA GLY A 125 9.70 41.94 22.71
C GLY A 125 9.69 40.99 21.52
N TYR A 126 10.74 40.18 21.33
CA TYR A 126 10.92 39.28 20.18
C TYR A 126 9.82 38.19 20.11
N GLN A 127 9.27 37.74 21.25
CA GLN A 127 8.15 36.78 21.31
C GLN A 127 6.77 37.37 20.94
N ARG A 128 6.56 38.68 21.07
CA ARG A 128 5.28 39.32 20.71
C ARG A 128 5.12 39.51 19.20
N HIS A 129 6.23 39.48 18.45
CA HIS A 129 6.19 39.62 16.99
C HIS A 129 5.55 38.40 16.31
N GLU A 130 5.80 37.19 16.78
CA GLU A 130 5.14 35.97 16.25
C GLU A 130 3.63 35.97 16.53
N VAL A 131 3.20 36.29 17.76
CA VAL A 131 1.78 36.38 18.11
C VAL A 131 1.04 37.43 17.26
N ILE A 132 1.63 38.63 17.07
CA ILE A 132 1.05 39.67 16.20
C ILE A 132 1.05 39.24 14.72
N SER A 133 2.03 38.44 14.27
CA SER A 133 2.08 37.95 12.89
C SER A 133 1.00 36.91 12.60
N THR A 134 0.70 36.02 13.55
CA THR A 134 -0.35 35.00 13.41
C THR A 134 -1.75 35.61 13.50
N LEU A 135 -1.95 36.62 14.37
CA LEU A 135 -3.19 37.41 14.48
C LEU A 135 -3.53 38.22 13.22
N LYS A 136 -2.59 38.45 12.30
CA LYS A 136 -2.90 39.12 11.02
C LYS A 136 -3.41 38.18 9.94
N ARG A 137 -3.23 36.86 10.11
CA ARG A 137 -3.60 35.87 9.10
C ARG A 137 -5.11 35.65 9.10
N ARG A 138 -5.68 35.40 7.92
CA ARG A 138 -7.07 34.93 7.81
C ARG A 138 -7.16 33.51 8.37
N ARG A 139 -8.31 33.19 8.96
CA ARG A 139 -8.60 31.89 9.57
C ARG A 139 -9.96 31.41 9.11
N ILE A 140 -10.16 30.09 9.16
CA ILE A 140 -11.43 29.44 8.83
C ILE A 140 -12.01 28.72 10.05
N VAL A 141 -13.33 28.59 10.07
CA VAL A 141 -14.09 27.75 11.00
C VAL A 141 -15.13 26.98 10.21
N ASP A 142 -14.87 25.71 9.97
CA ASP A 142 -15.69 24.86 9.10
C ASP A 142 -16.29 23.72 9.93
N ARG A 143 -17.61 23.69 10.06
CA ARG A 143 -18.34 22.58 10.69
C ARG A 143 -18.99 21.74 9.62
N PHE A 144 -18.75 20.43 9.66
CA PHE A 144 -19.45 19.45 8.84
C PHE A 144 -20.12 18.41 9.74
N SER A 145 -21.27 17.92 9.31
CA SER A 145 -22.04 16.88 9.98
C SER A 145 -22.59 15.91 8.95
N GLY A 146 -22.56 14.63 9.26
CA GLY A 146 -22.87 13.58 8.30
C GLY A 146 -22.73 12.18 8.85
N TYR A 147 -22.74 11.20 7.96
CA TYR A 147 -22.63 9.78 8.30
C TYR A 147 -21.29 9.20 7.83
N LEU A 148 -20.68 8.38 8.67
CA LEU A 148 -19.39 7.79 8.38
C LEU A 148 -19.53 6.41 7.72
N ASN A 149 -19.26 6.33 6.42
CA ASN A 149 -19.20 5.10 5.64
C ASN A 149 -17.75 4.61 5.53
N SER A 150 -17.21 4.07 6.62
CA SER A 150 -15.81 3.61 6.70
C SER A 150 -15.69 2.26 7.39
N PRO A 151 -14.83 1.34 6.91
CA PRO A 151 -14.55 0.09 7.61
C PRO A 151 -13.67 0.28 8.86
N LEU A 152 -13.14 1.49 9.09
CA LEU A 152 -12.30 1.81 10.25
C LEU A 152 -13.17 2.09 11.48
N SER A 153 -12.66 1.78 12.67
CA SER A 153 -13.28 2.29 13.90
C SER A 153 -13.21 3.82 13.93
N LEU A 154 -14.10 4.47 14.68
CA LEU A 154 -14.15 5.93 14.76
C LEU A 154 -12.81 6.55 15.25
N ALA A 155 -12.13 5.88 16.18
CA ALA A 155 -10.83 6.34 16.70
C ALA A 155 -9.72 6.26 15.64
N GLU A 156 -9.66 5.17 14.88
CA GLU A 156 -8.70 5.01 13.77
C GLU A 156 -9.01 5.99 12.63
N TRP A 157 -10.30 6.20 12.34
CA TRP A 157 -10.73 7.19 11.36
C TRP A 157 -10.34 8.60 11.78
N GLU A 158 -10.57 8.98 13.04
CA GLU A 158 -10.16 10.28 13.59
C GLU A 158 -8.64 10.47 13.47
N GLU A 159 -7.84 9.50 13.88
CA GLU A 159 -6.39 9.58 13.81
C GLU A 159 -5.92 9.75 12.36
N LYS A 160 -6.50 8.97 11.44
CA LYS A 160 -6.21 9.05 10.01
C LYS A 160 -6.60 10.39 9.41
N LEU A 161 -7.79 10.90 9.72
CA LEU A 161 -8.26 12.22 9.27
C LEU A 161 -7.35 13.33 9.79
N ARG A 162 -7.05 13.32 11.09
CA ARG A 162 -6.16 14.31 11.72
C ARG A 162 -4.78 14.32 11.06
N ARG A 163 -4.20 13.14 10.84
CA ARG A 163 -2.90 13.00 10.16
C ARG A 163 -2.96 13.54 8.73
N GLN A 164 -4.00 13.21 7.96
CA GLN A 164 -4.14 13.64 6.58
C GLN A 164 -4.29 15.16 6.48
N LEU A 165 -5.16 15.76 7.31
CA LEU A 165 -5.32 17.21 7.38
C LEU A 165 -4.01 17.91 7.74
N GLN A 166 -3.27 17.39 8.73
CA GLN A 166 -1.97 17.96 9.10
C GLN A 166 -0.94 17.90 7.96
N VAL A 167 -0.89 16.80 7.21
CA VAL A 167 0.02 16.66 6.06
C VAL A 167 -0.36 17.67 4.98
N THR A 168 -1.62 17.71 4.58
CA THR A 168 -2.11 18.60 3.52
C THR A 168 -1.93 20.07 3.88
N THR A 169 -2.36 20.50 5.07
CA THR A 169 -2.25 21.91 5.48
C THR A 169 -0.79 22.35 5.71
N ARG A 170 0.09 21.46 6.18
CA ARG A 170 1.53 21.78 6.29
C ARG A 170 2.19 22.02 4.93
N LEU A 171 1.76 21.32 3.88
CA LEU A 171 2.25 21.58 2.51
C LEU A 171 1.83 22.97 2.03
N LEU A 172 0.61 23.41 2.37
CA LEU A 172 0.14 24.78 2.09
C LEU A 172 0.92 25.83 2.90
N GLU A 173 1.19 25.55 4.17
CA GLU A 173 1.90 26.47 5.09
C GLU A 173 3.34 26.77 4.66
N GLN A 174 4.04 25.79 4.04
CA GLN A 174 5.44 25.98 3.64
C GLN A 174 5.63 27.07 2.57
N GLY A 175 4.58 27.42 1.81
CA GLY A 175 4.57 28.56 0.88
C GLY A 175 5.64 28.54 -0.22
N LYS A 176 6.33 27.42 -0.44
CA LYS A 176 7.34 27.27 -1.49
C LYS A 176 6.65 26.98 -2.82
N SER A 177 7.23 27.45 -3.91
CA SER A 177 6.75 27.12 -5.26
C SER A 177 6.62 25.59 -5.39
N GLY A 178 5.44 25.11 -5.83
CA GLY A 178 5.11 23.69 -6.00
C GLY A 178 4.51 22.96 -4.79
N THR A 179 4.58 23.47 -3.55
CA THR A 179 4.05 22.70 -2.39
C THR A 179 2.52 22.69 -2.33
N ALA A 180 1.86 23.75 -2.81
CA ALA A 180 0.41 23.79 -2.93
C ALA A 180 -0.11 22.84 -4.02
N GLU A 181 0.65 22.61 -5.09
CA GLU A 181 0.33 21.64 -6.13
C GLU A 181 0.42 20.21 -5.58
N LEU A 182 1.48 19.89 -4.82
CA LEU A 182 1.62 18.60 -4.15
C LEU A 182 0.45 18.31 -3.18
N ALA A 183 -0.05 19.32 -2.48
CA ALA A 183 -1.23 19.18 -1.62
C ALA A 183 -2.48 18.80 -2.41
N ARG A 184 -2.70 19.43 -3.58
CA ARG A 184 -3.82 19.14 -4.49
C ARG A 184 -3.68 17.76 -5.13
N GLU A 185 -2.48 17.41 -5.59
CA GLU A 185 -2.17 16.10 -6.16
C GLU A 185 -2.49 14.98 -5.15
N GLN A 186 -2.05 15.13 -3.89
CA GLN A 186 -2.32 14.14 -2.84
C GLN A 186 -3.82 13.94 -2.58
N VAL A 187 -4.60 15.02 -2.49
CA VAL A 187 -6.05 14.91 -2.27
C VAL A 187 -6.75 14.35 -3.51
N ASN A 188 -6.36 14.78 -4.71
CA ASN A 188 -6.95 14.28 -5.94
C ASN A 188 -6.71 12.78 -6.11
N GLU A 189 -5.53 12.28 -5.74
CA GLU A 189 -5.24 10.84 -5.71
C GLU A 189 -6.11 10.08 -4.71
N LEU A 190 -6.34 10.64 -3.52
CA LEU A 190 -7.25 10.03 -2.54
C LEU A 190 -8.70 9.96 -3.07
N VAL A 191 -9.16 11.01 -3.74
CA VAL A 191 -10.48 11.06 -4.37
C VAL A 191 -10.58 10.05 -5.51
N ALA A 192 -9.60 10.01 -6.42
CA ALA A 192 -9.57 9.08 -7.54
C ALA A 192 -9.57 7.62 -7.08
N ALA A 193 -8.78 7.28 -6.05
CA ALA A 193 -8.74 5.94 -5.47
C ALA A 193 -10.09 5.55 -4.82
N SER A 194 -10.76 6.50 -4.15
CA SER A 194 -12.07 6.26 -3.56
C SER A 194 -13.15 6.06 -4.63
N LEU A 195 -13.15 6.87 -5.70
CA LEU A 195 -14.05 6.73 -6.84
C LEU A 195 -13.88 5.39 -7.56
N GLU A 196 -12.65 4.91 -7.75
CA GLU A 196 -12.37 3.60 -8.35
C GLU A 196 -12.92 2.45 -7.49
N ALA A 197 -12.89 2.59 -6.15
CA ALA A 197 -13.40 1.58 -5.22
C ALA A 197 -14.94 1.50 -5.18
N LEU A 198 -15.64 2.56 -5.58
CA LEU A 198 -17.10 2.61 -5.60
C LEU A 198 -17.71 1.91 -6.83
N ASP A 199 -16.90 1.55 -7.84
CA ASP A 199 -17.28 0.85 -9.09
C ASP A 199 -18.60 1.36 -9.72
N LEU A 200 -18.75 2.68 -9.76
CA LEU A 200 -20.00 3.31 -10.15
C LEU A 200 -20.21 3.19 -11.68
N GLU A 201 -21.45 2.90 -12.13
CA GLU A 201 -21.80 2.76 -13.56
C GLU A 201 -21.83 4.12 -14.30
N ALA A 202 -21.23 4.19 -15.49
CA ALA A 202 -21.06 5.43 -16.28
C ALA A 202 -22.34 6.27 -16.52
N GLY A 203 -23.54 5.69 -16.38
CA GLY A 203 -24.83 6.38 -16.47
C GLY A 203 -25.18 7.28 -15.29
N SER A 204 -24.46 7.19 -14.16
CA SER A 204 -24.70 8.00 -12.95
C SER A 204 -24.31 9.48 -13.09
N ALA A 205 -23.59 9.84 -14.16
CA ALA A 205 -22.94 11.15 -14.33
C ALA A 205 -23.87 12.28 -14.84
N LEU A 206 -25.09 11.95 -15.30
CA LEU A 206 -25.96 12.87 -16.06
C LEU A 206 -27.11 13.47 -15.23
N MET A 207 -26.84 13.91 -14.00
CA MET A 207 -27.86 14.55 -13.16
C MET A 207 -27.89 16.08 -13.36
N PRO A 208 -29.07 16.71 -13.53
CA PRO A 208 -29.19 18.15 -13.71
C PRO A 208 -28.68 18.91 -12.48
N LEU A 209 -27.99 20.02 -12.73
CA LEU A 209 -27.50 20.95 -11.72
C LEU A 209 -28.13 22.31 -12.01
N HIS A 210 -28.90 22.82 -11.06
CA HIS A 210 -29.47 24.15 -11.14
C HIS A 210 -28.65 25.11 -10.27
N ILE A 211 -28.13 26.17 -10.88
CA ILE A 211 -27.39 27.23 -10.19
C ILE A 211 -28.19 28.54 -10.32
N GLU A 212 -28.89 28.88 -9.24
CA GLU A 212 -29.66 30.12 -9.11
C GLU A 212 -28.79 31.23 -8.48
N GLU A 213 -28.98 32.46 -8.96
CA GLU A 213 -28.32 33.63 -8.39
C GLU A 213 -29.25 34.30 -7.38
N ASP A 214 -28.70 34.70 -6.25
CA ASP A 214 -29.42 35.46 -5.23
C ASP A 214 -28.78 36.85 -5.09
N GLU A 215 -29.45 37.86 -5.66
CA GLU A 215 -28.99 39.25 -5.68
C GLU A 215 -29.04 39.95 -4.30
N SER A 216 -29.49 39.27 -3.24
CA SER A 216 -29.65 39.85 -1.91
C SER A 216 -28.35 40.24 -1.19
N CYS A 217 -27.17 39.88 -1.72
CA CYS A 217 -25.86 40.23 -1.13
C CYS A 217 -25.27 41.50 -1.78
N ALA A 218 -24.98 42.52 -0.95
CA ALA A 218 -24.36 43.76 -1.40
C ALA A 218 -22.88 43.59 -1.76
N ASP A 219 -22.13 42.80 -0.98
CA ASP A 219 -20.67 42.72 -1.05
C ASP A 219 -20.13 41.43 -1.71
N CYS A 220 -21.02 40.50 -2.09
CA CYS A 220 -20.67 39.18 -2.60
C CYS A 220 -21.64 38.71 -3.69
N THR A 221 -21.25 37.72 -4.49
CA THR A 221 -22.16 37.02 -5.40
C THR A 221 -22.62 35.74 -4.72
N ARG A 222 -23.93 35.58 -4.49
CA ARG A 222 -24.48 34.36 -3.91
C ARG A 222 -25.01 33.44 -5.00
N ILE A 223 -24.58 32.18 -4.96
CA ILE A 223 -25.11 31.12 -5.81
C ILE A 223 -25.77 30.04 -4.95
N ARG A 224 -26.96 29.59 -5.35
CA ARG A 224 -27.66 28.44 -4.79
C ARG A 224 -27.58 27.29 -5.76
N VAL A 225 -27.09 26.16 -5.29
CA VAL A 225 -26.79 24.97 -6.08
C VAL A 225 -27.73 23.85 -5.68
N VAL A 226 -28.58 23.42 -6.62
CA VAL A 226 -29.60 22.38 -6.38
C VAL A 226 -29.39 21.22 -7.34
N THR A 227 -29.11 20.03 -6.80
CA THR A 227 -28.85 18.82 -7.60
C THR A 227 -29.09 17.55 -6.77
N GLU A 228 -29.09 16.38 -7.41
CA GLU A 228 -29.02 15.10 -6.69
C GLU A 228 -27.62 14.89 -6.13
N ASP A 229 -27.55 14.35 -4.91
CA ASP A 229 -26.31 14.06 -4.22
C ASP A 229 -25.51 12.99 -4.97
N THR A 230 -24.25 13.29 -5.24
CA THR A 230 -23.34 12.43 -5.98
C THR A 230 -22.00 12.35 -5.26
N PRO A 231 -21.31 11.20 -5.26
CA PRO A 231 -20.03 11.06 -4.59
C PRO A 231 -19.05 12.17 -5.01
N PHE A 232 -18.43 12.80 -4.03
CA PHE A 232 -17.45 13.89 -4.23
C PHE A 232 -18.00 15.16 -4.91
N PHE A 233 -19.32 15.39 -4.93
CA PHE A 233 -19.91 16.59 -5.52
C PHE A 233 -19.30 17.90 -4.98
N LEU A 234 -19.26 18.06 -3.65
CA LEU A 234 -18.69 19.24 -3.00
C LEU A 234 -17.21 19.45 -3.36
N TYR A 235 -16.45 18.37 -3.49
CA TYR A 235 -15.05 18.42 -3.93
C TYR A 235 -14.95 18.90 -5.38
N ALA A 236 -15.74 18.33 -6.30
CA ALA A 236 -15.71 18.72 -7.71
C ALA A 236 -16.11 20.19 -7.91
N LEU A 237 -17.20 20.62 -7.26
CA LEU A 237 -17.69 22.00 -7.29
C LEU A 237 -16.66 22.98 -6.75
N SER A 238 -16.14 22.73 -5.55
CA SER A 238 -15.14 23.63 -4.93
C SER A 238 -13.81 23.64 -5.67
N THR A 239 -13.42 22.53 -6.30
CA THR A 239 -12.22 22.46 -7.15
C THR A 239 -12.39 23.29 -8.42
N ALA A 240 -13.54 23.19 -9.08
CA ALA A 240 -13.87 24.02 -10.25
C ALA A 240 -13.81 25.52 -9.90
N LEU A 241 -14.43 25.92 -8.79
CA LEU A 241 -14.37 27.31 -8.32
C LEU A 241 -12.93 27.75 -8.02
N ALA A 242 -12.15 26.91 -7.34
CA ALA A 242 -10.77 27.23 -6.98
C ALA A 242 -9.86 27.37 -8.21
N LEU A 243 -10.02 26.53 -9.23
CA LEU A 243 -9.26 26.59 -10.48
C LEU A 243 -9.58 27.86 -11.29
N LYS A 244 -10.79 28.40 -11.14
CA LYS A 244 -11.20 29.71 -11.69
C LYS A 244 -10.73 30.91 -10.88
N GLY A 245 -10.00 30.69 -9.79
CA GLY A 245 -9.58 31.76 -8.89
C GLY A 245 -10.74 32.41 -8.12
N ILE A 246 -11.87 31.70 -7.98
CA ILE A 246 -13.02 32.17 -7.21
C ILE A 246 -12.77 31.89 -5.73
N ILE A 247 -12.95 32.92 -4.92
CA ILE A 247 -12.77 32.86 -3.47
C ILE A 247 -14.11 32.54 -2.82
N ILE A 248 -14.12 31.56 -1.92
CA ILE A 248 -15.29 31.18 -1.14
C ILE A 248 -15.19 31.88 0.22
N GLU A 249 -16.14 32.77 0.52
CA GLU A 249 -16.21 33.44 1.83
C GLU A 249 -17.08 32.67 2.82
N ARG A 250 -18.15 32.06 2.32
CA ARG A 250 -19.11 31.31 3.14
C ARG A 250 -19.76 30.20 2.34
N VAL A 251 -20.02 29.08 2.99
CA VAL A 251 -20.84 27.99 2.45
C VAL A 251 -21.85 27.53 3.50
N SER A 252 -23.10 27.34 3.07
CA SER A 252 -24.09 26.59 3.82
C SER A 252 -24.44 25.35 3.03
N ILE A 253 -24.12 24.18 3.60
CA ILE A 253 -24.31 22.88 2.97
C ILE A 253 -25.56 22.24 3.57
N ARG A 254 -26.43 21.71 2.72
CA ARG A 254 -27.64 21.03 3.17
C ARG A 254 -28.09 19.97 2.16
N THR A 255 -28.08 18.72 2.58
CA THR A 255 -28.62 17.58 1.85
C THR A 255 -29.90 17.10 2.52
N VAL A 256 -31.01 17.04 1.80
CA VAL A 256 -32.30 16.55 2.30
C VAL A 256 -32.81 15.45 1.37
N ALA A 257 -32.99 14.24 1.90
CA ALA A 257 -33.50 13.09 1.15
C ALA A 257 -32.73 12.81 -0.17
N GLY A 258 -31.40 12.94 -0.15
CA GLY A 258 -30.54 12.73 -1.33
C GLY A 258 -30.49 13.90 -2.30
N ARG A 259 -31.10 15.04 -1.97
CA ARG A 259 -31.04 16.28 -2.77
C ARG A 259 -30.17 17.32 -2.06
N VAL A 260 -29.16 17.81 -2.78
CA VAL A 260 -28.25 18.88 -2.35
C VAL A 260 -28.90 20.24 -2.59
N GLU A 261 -28.84 21.12 -1.59
CA GLU A 261 -29.29 22.53 -1.63
C GLU A 261 -28.23 23.43 -0.99
N ASP A 262 -27.06 23.51 -1.63
CA ASP A 262 -25.92 24.24 -1.08
C ASP A 262 -25.96 25.72 -1.49
N VAL A 263 -25.52 26.61 -0.61
CA VAL A 263 -25.46 28.06 -0.85
C VAL A 263 -24.03 28.54 -0.65
N PHE A 264 -23.45 29.16 -1.67
CA PHE A 264 -22.10 29.70 -1.65
C PHE A 264 -22.13 31.22 -1.80
N ASP A 265 -21.45 31.92 -0.89
CA ASP A 265 -21.11 33.34 -1.05
C ASP A 265 -19.68 33.40 -1.64
N ILE A 266 -19.56 33.87 -2.89
CA ILE A 266 -18.32 33.85 -3.67
C ILE A 266 -17.85 35.25 -4.11
N LEU A 267 -16.55 35.38 -4.33
CA LEU A 267 -15.86 36.57 -4.82
C LEU A 267 -14.90 36.23 -5.97
N ASN A 268 -14.56 37.20 -6.81
CA ASN A 268 -13.50 37.03 -7.80
C ASN A 268 -12.10 36.98 -7.16
N ALA A 269 -11.07 36.72 -7.98
CA ALA A 269 -9.67 36.64 -7.54
C ALA A 269 -9.17 37.92 -6.83
N GLN A 270 -9.73 39.09 -7.16
CA GLN A 270 -9.41 40.36 -6.51
C GLN A 270 -10.16 40.57 -5.18
N GLY A 271 -11.10 39.69 -4.83
CA GLY A 271 -11.93 39.79 -3.62
C GLY A 271 -13.09 40.77 -3.76
N LYS A 272 -13.64 40.93 -4.98
CA LYS A 272 -14.84 41.73 -5.26
C LYS A 272 -15.98 40.84 -5.73
N LYS A 273 -17.21 41.37 -5.64
CA LYS A 273 -18.41 40.78 -6.24
C LYS A 273 -18.22 40.52 -7.74
N ILE A 274 -18.80 39.41 -8.22
CA ILE A 274 -18.81 39.03 -9.63
C ILE A 274 -20.10 39.61 -10.24
N ASP A 275 -19.98 40.74 -10.93
CA ASP A 275 -21.10 41.42 -11.62
C ASP A 275 -21.14 41.11 -13.14
N ASP A 276 -20.22 40.28 -13.63
CA ASP A 276 -20.08 39.88 -15.03
C ASP A 276 -20.90 38.61 -15.33
N GLN A 277 -22.05 38.76 -15.99
CA GLN A 277 -22.96 37.66 -16.31
C GLN A 277 -22.34 36.62 -17.27
N PRO A 278 -21.65 37.00 -18.36
CA PRO A 278 -20.84 36.06 -19.15
C PRO A 278 -19.88 35.22 -18.33
N LEU A 279 -19.11 35.84 -17.42
CA LEU A 279 -18.17 35.13 -16.56
C LEU A 279 -18.89 34.14 -15.64
N LEU A 280 -20.05 34.53 -15.09
CA LEU A 280 -20.83 33.67 -14.21
C LEU A 280 -21.43 32.46 -14.94
N ASN A 281 -21.91 32.64 -16.18
CA ASN A 281 -22.36 31.54 -17.03
C ASN A 281 -21.21 30.58 -17.39
N GLN A 282 -20.01 31.12 -17.65
CA GLN A 282 -18.81 30.32 -17.89
C GLN A 282 -18.45 29.45 -16.67
N VAL A 283 -18.56 30.02 -15.47
CA VAL A 283 -18.31 29.31 -14.21
C VAL A 283 -19.34 28.18 -14.01
N LYS A 284 -20.63 28.45 -14.25
CA LYS A 284 -21.68 27.43 -14.17
C LYS A 284 -21.41 26.24 -15.10
N LEU A 285 -21.01 26.50 -16.34
CA LEU A 285 -20.66 25.47 -17.32
C LEU A 285 -19.39 24.69 -16.94
N SER A 286 -18.36 25.37 -16.44
CA SER A 286 -17.15 24.71 -15.93
C SER A 286 -17.52 23.73 -14.83
N VAL A 287 -18.22 24.20 -13.80
CA VAL A 287 -18.66 23.39 -12.65
C VAL A 287 -19.43 22.13 -13.08
N LEU A 288 -20.35 22.27 -14.03
CA LEU A 288 -21.10 21.15 -14.60
C LEU A 288 -20.18 20.09 -15.22
N LEU A 289 -19.25 20.53 -16.06
CA LEU A 289 -18.33 19.67 -16.77
C LEU A 289 -17.29 19.04 -15.83
N THR A 290 -16.74 19.81 -14.87
CA THR A 290 -15.82 19.30 -13.85
C THR A 290 -16.48 18.23 -12.98
N LYS A 291 -17.75 18.42 -12.60
CA LYS A 291 -18.54 17.42 -11.86
C LYS A 291 -18.58 16.11 -12.63
N GLN A 292 -18.92 16.16 -13.92
CA GLN A 292 -19.00 14.97 -14.78
C GLN A 292 -17.63 14.31 -14.96
N PHE A 293 -16.60 15.12 -15.23
CA PHE A 293 -15.24 14.63 -15.47
C PHE A 293 -14.62 13.99 -14.22
N THR A 294 -14.90 14.52 -13.02
CA THR A 294 -14.38 14.01 -11.74
C THR A 294 -14.63 12.52 -11.57
N TYR A 295 -15.77 12.03 -12.03
CA TYR A 295 -16.14 10.62 -11.96
C TYR A 295 -15.22 9.68 -12.76
N PHE A 296 -14.58 10.19 -13.81
CA PHE A 296 -13.67 9.42 -14.66
C PHE A 296 -12.20 9.54 -14.26
N LEU A 297 -11.87 10.32 -13.22
CA LEU A 297 -10.49 10.52 -12.75
C LEU A 297 -9.80 9.22 -12.34
N GLY A 298 -10.52 8.25 -11.77
CA GLY A 298 -9.97 6.93 -11.45
C GLY A 298 -9.47 6.15 -12.68
N ARG A 299 -9.88 6.52 -13.89
CA ARG A 299 -9.41 5.91 -15.16
C ARG A 299 -8.15 6.58 -15.71
N ALA A 300 -7.80 7.77 -15.23
CA ALA A 300 -6.63 8.50 -15.67
C ALA A 300 -5.35 7.90 -15.07
N PRO A 301 -4.27 7.74 -15.86
CA PRO A 301 -2.97 7.34 -15.31
C PRO A 301 -2.42 8.35 -14.29
N ASP A 302 -2.60 9.65 -14.58
CA ASP A 302 -2.37 10.78 -13.69
C ASP A 302 -3.69 11.57 -13.55
N PRO A 303 -4.45 11.35 -12.46
CA PRO A 303 -5.71 12.03 -12.19
C PRO A 303 -5.58 13.55 -12.05
N TYR A 304 -4.52 14.03 -11.41
CA TYR A 304 -4.36 15.45 -11.15
C TYR A 304 -4.06 16.21 -12.44
N ALA A 305 -3.11 15.70 -13.24
CA ALA A 305 -2.81 16.29 -14.54
C ALA A 305 -4.02 16.24 -15.47
N ALA A 306 -4.79 15.14 -15.46
CA ALA A 306 -6.02 15.03 -16.24
C ALA A 306 -7.02 16.14 -15.90
N LEU A 307 -7.25 16.38 -14.60
CA LEU A 307 -8.19 17.41 -14.13
C LEU A 307 -7.75 18.82 -14.51
N CYS A 308 -6.48 19.18 -14.26
CA CYS A 308 -5.97 20.51 -14.59
C CYS A 308 -6.04 20.80 -16.09
N ARG A 309 -5.68 19.81 -16.93
CA ARG A 309 -5.73 19.92 -18.39
C ARG A 309 -7.15 19.99 -18.92
N PHE A 310 -8.06 19.22 -18.30
CA PHE A 310 -9.47 19.26 -18.65
C PHE A 310 -10.04 20.67 -18.44
N GLU A 311 -9.79 21.28 -17.27
CA GLU A 311 -10.24 22.64 -17.01
C GLU A 311 -9.61 23.65 -17.98
N GLN A 312 -8.30 23.55 -18.24
CA GLN A 312 -7.67 24.42 -19.23
C GLN A 312 -8.33 24.30 -20.63
N MET A 313 -8.64 23.07 -21.05
CA MET A 313 -9.34 22.81 -22.32
C MET A 313 -10.75 23.41 -22.32
N VAL A 314 -11.52 23.26 -21.23
CA VAL A 314 -12.85 23.84 -21.09
C VAL A 314 -12.79 25.37 -21.19
N ASP A 315 -11.77 26.00 -20.59
CA ASP A 315 -11.58 27.45 -20.64
C ASP A 315 -11.35 27.97 -22.05
N ASP A 316 -10.55 27.23 -22.82
CA ASP A 316 -10.24 27.56 -24.20
C ASP A 316 -11.47 27.34 -25.09
N ILE A 317 -12.18 26.21 -24.95
CA ILE A 317 -13.39 25.89 -25.73
C ILE A 317 -14.51 26.90 -25.50
N LEU A 318 -14.73 27.34 -24.25
CA LEU A 318 -15.77 28.33 -23.94
C LEU A 318 -15.50 29.70 -24.58
N ARG A 319 -14.28 29.96 -25.07
CA ARG A 319 -13.92 31.18 -25.82
C ARG A 319 -14.09 31.04 -27.34
N LEU A 320 -14.33 29.83 -27.86
CA LEU A 320 -14.45 29.56 -29.29
C LEU A 320 -15.87 29.83 -29.84
N PRO A 321 -16.01 30.12 -31.16
CA PRO A 321 -17.32 30.13 -31.82
C PRO A 321 -17.94 28.72 -31.85
N GLU A 322 -19.27 28.63 -32.00
CA GLU A 322 -20.04 27.37 -32.02
C GLU A 322 -20.05 26.53 -30.71
N GLN A 323 -20.07 27.21 -29.56
CA GLN A 323 -20.08 26.59 -28.21
C GLN A 323 -21.06 25.41 -28.04
N GLY A 324 -22.24 25.46 -28.67
CA GLY A 324 -23.27 24.42 -28.54
C GLY A 324 -22.82 23.03 -29.00
N LYS A 325 -22.04 22.95 -30.09
CA LYS A 325 -21.53 21.67 -30.63
C LYS A 325 -20.53 21.02 -29.68
N TRP A 326 -19.64 21.82 -29.09
CA TRP A 326 -18.62 21.32 -28.15
C TRP A 326 -19.23 20.86 -26.84
N LEU A 327 -20.25 21.57 -26.35
CA LEU A 327 -20.98 21.19 -25.14
C LEU A 327 -21.74 19.87 -25.32
N GLU A 328 -22.29 19.59 -26.50
CA GLU A 328 -22.94 18.30 -26.81
C GLU A 328 -21.95 17.13 -26.71
N LEU A 329 -20.74 17.28 -27.29
CA LEU A 329 -19.70 16.25 -27.23
C LEU A 329 -19.18 16.05 -25.80
N LEU A 330 -18.93 17.14 -25.08
CA LEU A 330 -18.46 17.08 -23.68
C LEU A 330 -19.54 16.52 -22.74
N SER A 331 -20.81 16.58 -23.10
CA SER A 331 -21.88 15.93 -22.34
C SER A 331 -21.91 14.40 -22.49
N ASN A 332 -21.10 13.82 -23.38
CA ASN A 332 -21.06 12.37 -23.60
C ASN A 332 -20.11 11.67 -22.60
N PRO A 333 -20.61 10.73 -21.77
CA PRO A 333 -19.80 10.00 -20.78
C PRO A 333 -18.62 9.21 -21.36
N LEU A 334 -18.75 8.66 -22.56
CA LEU A 334 -17.67 7.90 -23.22
C LEU A 334 -16.54 8.82 -23.65
N ILE A 335 -16.87 10.00 -24.19
CA ILE A 335 -15.88 11.02 -24.56
C ILE A 335 -15.16 11.51 -23.30
N MET A 336 -15.89 11.80 -22.21
CA MET A 336 -15.30 12.18 -20.93
C MET A 336 -14.34 11.11 -20.37
N GLN A 337 -14.70 9.84 -20.50
CA GLN A 337 -13.83 8.73 -20.11
C GLN A 337 -12.53 8.68 -20.93
N ASP A 338 -12.64 8.85 -22.25
CA ASP A 338 -11.48 8.83 -23.15
C ASP A 338 -10.59 10.07 -22.93
N LEU A 339 -11.19 11.23 -22.70
CA LEU A 339 -10.49 12.45 -22.30
C LEU A 339 -9.73 12.26 -20.99
N ALA A 340 -10.33 11.62 -19.97
CA ALA A 340 -9.64 11.36 -18.71
C ALA A 340 -8.37 10.52 -18.92
N ARG A 341 -8.44 9.51 -19.79
CA ARG A 341 -7.26 8.70 -20.16
C ARG A 341 -6.22 9.51 -20.94
N LEU A 342 -6.63 10.25 -21.96
CA LEU A 342 -5.73 11.03 -22.82
C LEU A 342 -5.03 12.15 -22.05
N LEU A 343 -5.80 12.97 -21.32
CA LEU A 343 -5.29 14.12 -20.59
C LEU A 343 -4.36 13.71 -19.45
N GLY A 344 -4.61 12.55 -18.81
CA GLY A 344 -3.73 11.96 -17.81
C GLY A 344 -2.60 11.09 -18.36
N ALA A 345 -2.55 10.83 -19.68
CA ALA A 345 -1.58 9.90 -20.26
C ALA A 345 -0.21 10.53 -20.51
N SER A 346 -0.14 11.79 -20.92
CA SER A 346 1.14 12.36 -21.35
C SER A 346 1.15 13.89 -21.41
N ASP A 347 2.11 14.48 -20.71
CA ASP A 347 2.44 15.92 -20.81
C ASP A 347 2.78 16.32 -22.25
N PHE A 348 3.33 15.37 -22.99
CA PHE A 348 3.77 15.56 -24.35
C PHE A 348 2.61 15.60 -25.33
N LEU A 349 1.67 14.65 -25.21
CA LEU A 349 0.46 14.71 -26.03
C LEU A 349 -0.33 15.96 -25.71
N TRP A 350 -0.30 16.39 -24.45
CA TRP A 350 -0.87 17.67 -24.04
C TRP A 350 -0.21 18.86 -24.75
N GLU A 351 1.06 19.14 -24.51
CA GLU A 351 1.69 20.40 -24.96
C GLU A 351 1.82 20.54 -26.49
N ASP A 352 2.14 19.46 -27.22
CA ASP A 352 2.48 19.58 -28.65
C ASP A 352 1.31 19.30 -29.60
N PHE A 353 0.22 18.71 -29.09
CA PHE A 353 -0.91 18.28 -29.92
C PHE A 353 -2.24 18.72 -29.35
N ILE A 354 -2.66 18.16 -28.21
CA ILE A 354 -4.00 18.37 -27.64
C ILE A 354 -4.21 19.86 -27.36
N ARG A 355 -3.26 20.50 -26.67
CA ARG A 355 -3.32 21.92 -26.28
C ARG A 355 -3.44 22.88 -27.47
N LEU A 356 -2.83 22.52 -28.60
CA LEU A 356 -2.77 23.39 -29.78
C LEU A 356 -3.96 23.17 -30.73
N GLN A 357 -4.70 22.06 -30.61
CA GLN A 357 -5.70 21.63 -31.60
C GLN A 357 -6.95 21.00 -30.98
N TYR A 358 -7.47 21.55 -29.87
CA TYR A 358 -8.68 21.03 -29.21
C TYR A 358 -9.88 20.89 -30.17
N GLU A 359 -10.03 21.85 -31.09
CA GLU A 359 -11.08 21.89 -32.13
C GLU A 359 -11.05 20.68 -33.06
N SER A 360 -9.84 20.17 -33.34
CA SER A 360 -9.67 18.99 -34.19
C SER A 360 -9.78 17.70 -33.39
N LEU A 361 -9.43 17.70 -32.10
CA LEU A 361 -9.45 16.51 -31.25
C LEU A 361 -10.86 16.00 -30.96
N LEU A 362 -11.77 16.86 -30.51
CA LEU A 362 -13.08 16.42 -30.04
C LEU A 362 -13.92 15.69 -31.11
N PRO A 363 -14.01 16.18 -32.37
CA PRO A 363 -14.69 15.45 -33.43
C PRO A 363 -13.96 14.14 -33.80
N MET A 364 -12.65 14.09 -33.61
CA MET A 364 -11.86 12.88 -33.85
C MET A 364 -12.11 11.78 -32.83
N LEU A 365 -12.73 12.06 -31.68
CA LEU A 365 -13.12 11.06 -30.68
C LEU A 365 -14.46 10.40 -30.99
N GLU A 366 -15.31 11.00 -31.84
CA GLU A 366 -16.61 10.44 -32.26
C GLU A 366 -16.53 9.00 -32.82
N PRO A 367 -15.52 8.60 -33.63
CA PRO A 367 -15.41 7.24 -34.14
C PRO A 367 -15.28 6.14 -33.06
N HIS A 368 -14.77 6.48 -31.86
CA HIS A 368 -14.62 5.53 -30.76
C HIS A 368 -15.98 5.16 -30.14
N LEU A 369 -16.99 6.03 -30.28
CA LEU A 369 -18.40 5.73 -29.92
C LEU A 369 -18.95 4.52 -30.69
N HIS A 370 -18.28 4.09 -31.77
CA HIS A 370 -18.65 2.94 -32.60
C HIS A 370 -17.58 1.83 -32.62
N GLY A 371 -16.58 1.85 -31.73
CA GLY A 371 -15.55 0.81 -31.62
C GLY A 371 -14.58 0.70 -32.80
N ARG A 372 -14.34 1.80 -33.52
CA ARG A 372 -13.44 1.85 -34.68
C ARG A 372 -12.05 2.39 -34.30
N SER A 373 -11.00 1.91 -35.00
CA SER A 373 -9.62 2.42 -34.87
C SER A 373 -9.49 3.80 -35.54
N PHE A 374 -8.73 4.71 -34.94
CA PHE A 374 -8.42 6.03 -35.49
C PHE A 374 -7.50 5.93 -36.71
N THR A 375 -6.59 4.96 -36.74
CA THR A 375 -5.73 4.74 -37.88
C THR A 375 -6.36 3.83 -38.94
N PRO A 376 -6.35 4.27 -40.22
CA PRO A 376 -6.66 3.41 -41.36
C PRO A 376 -5.64 2.27 -41.54
N SER A 377 -5.97 1.31 -42.40
CA SER A 377 -5.10 0.17 -42.71
C SER A 377 -3.70 0.61 -43.20
N ALA A 378 -2.66 -0.05 -42.69
CA ALA A 378 -1.27 0.17 -43.12
C ALA A 378 -1.08 -0.04 -44.64
N ARG A 379 -1.94 -0.83 -45.29
CA ARG A 379 -1.93 -1.05 -46.75
C ARG A 379 -2.25 0.22 -47.55
N ASP A 380 -2.97 1.17 -46.96
CA ASP A 380 -3.36 2.41 -47.62
C ASP A 380 -2.41 3.57 -47.30
N LEU A 381 -1.44 3.38 -46.41
CA LEU A 381 -0.52 4.43 -45.95
C LEU A 381 0.20 5.11 -47.13
N LYS A 382 0.80 4.33 -48.03
CA LYS A 382 1.49 4.84 -49.22
C LYS A 382 0.56 5.64 -50.15
N LYS A 383 -0.69 5.20 -50.31
CA LYS A 383 -1.68 5.90 -51.14
C LYS A 383 -2.09 7.22 -50.51
N ARG A 384 -2.28 7.24 -49.18
CA ARG A 384 -2.64 8.43 -48.40
C ARG A 384 -1.51 9.46 -48.40
N LEU A 385 -0.27 9.02 -48.18
CA LEU A 385 0.92 9.87 -48.29
C LEU A 385 1.03 10.47 -49.68
N THR A 386 0.86 9.66 -50.73
CA THR A 386 0.87 10.17 -52.11
C THR A 386 -0.24 11.18 -52.36
N ARG A 387 -1.44 10.99 -51.79
CA ARG A 387 -2.54 11.95 -51.90
C ARG A 387 -2.24 13.26 -51.15
N ALA A 388 -1.66 13.19 -49.96
CA ALA A 388 -1.28 14.36 -49.17
C ALA A 388 -0.27 15.25 -49.92
N LEU A 389 0.67 14.63 -50.64
CA LEU A 389 1.69 15.35 -51.41
C LEU A 389 1.19 15.93 -52.75
N LYS A 390 0.08 15.44 -53.31
CA LYS A 390 -0.42 15.88 -54.63
C LYS A 390 -0.80 17.37 -54.71
N GLY A 391 -1.07 18.02 -53.58
CA GLY A 391 -1.46 19.43 -53.52
C GLY A 391 -0.29 20.42 -53.51
N ALA A 392 0.94 19.94 -53.27
CA ALA A 392 2.12 20.77 -53.20
C ALA A 392 2.58 21.22 -54.60
N LYS A 393 2.89 22.50 -54.74
CA LYS A 393 3.35 23.14 -55.97
C LYS A 393 4.85 23.47 -55.91
N THR A 394 5.39 23.63 -54.71
CA THR A 394 6.82 23.87 -54.47
C THR A 394 7.45 22.75 -53.66
N ARG A 395 8.79 22.69 -53.65
CA ARG A 395 9.54 21.71 -52.86
C ARG A 395 9.43 21.96 -51.36
N GLU A 396 9.40 23.23 -50.96
CA GLU A 396 9.15 23.58 -49.57
C GLU A 396 7.76 23.08 -49.12
N GLU A 397 6.74 23.23 -49.97
CA GLU A 397 5.40 22.70 -49.72
C GLU A 397 5.38 21.17 -49.65
N GLU A 398 6.12 20.46 -50.52
CA GLU A 398 6.22 18.99 -50.46
C GLU A 398 6.84 18.51 -49.13
N ILE A 399 7.90 19.17 -48.66
CA ILE A 399 8.55 18.86 -47.38
C ILE A 399 7.61 19.18 -46.20
N GLN A 400 6.88 20.29 -46.28
CA GLN A 400 5.89 20.66 -45.27
C GLN A 400 4.78 19.61 -45.19
N CYS A 401 4.14 19.26 -46.31
CA CYS A 401 3.09 18.24 -46.37
C CYS A 401 3.59 16.86 -45.90
N LEU A 402 4.84 16.49 -46.18
CA LEU A 402 5.45 15.25 -45.69
C LEU A 402 5.51 15.22 -44.15
N ASN A 403 5.93 16.33 -43.53
CA ASN A 403 6.04 16.41 -42.06
C ASN A 403 4.68 16.56 -41.38
N GLU A 404 3.74 17.29 -41.96
CA GLU A 404 2.36 17.37 -41.47
C GLU A 404 1.68 16.00 -41.48
N PHE A 405 1.82 15.25 -42.58
CA PHE A 405 1.29 13.88 -42.66
C PHE A 405 1.96 12.95 -41.63
N LYS A 406 3.29 13.02 -41.48
CA LYS A 406 4.02 12.26 -40.47
C LYS A 406 3.48 12.52 -39.06
N ASP A 407 3.37 13.79 -38.66
CA ASP A 407 2.95 14.18 -37.32
C ASP A 407 1.50 13.78 -37.05
N GLN A 408 0.62 13.93 -38.03
CA GLN A 408 -0.78 13.49 -37.94
C GLN A 408 -0.90 11.97 -37.76
N GLU A 409 -0.14 11.17 -38.53
CA GLU A 409 -0.19 9.71 -38.40
C GLU A 409 0.38 9.21 -37.06
N ILE A 410 1.45 9.84 -36.55
CA ILE A 410 1.99 9.52 -35.22
C ILE A 410 0.92 9.78 -34.15
N PHE A 411 0.26 10.93 -34.21
CA PHE A 411 -0.79 11.29 -33.27
C PHE A 411 -1.95 10.28 -33.27
N LEU A 412 -2.44 9.87 -34.45
CA LEU A 412 -3.49 8.87 -34.57
C LEU A 412 -3.08 7.51 -33.98
N LEU A 413 -1.82 7.10 -34.20
CA LEU A 413 -1.28 5.86 -33.63
C LEU A 413 -1.20 5.92 -32.11
N ASP A 414 -0.82 7.07 -31.56
CA ASP A 414 -0.73 7.31 -30.12
C ASP A 414 -2.13 7.27 -29.48
N MET A 415 -3.13 7.88 -30.12
CA MET A 415 -4.54 7.81 -29.70
C MET A 415 -5.05 6.36 -29.68
N ASP A 416 -4.82 5.58 -30.75
CA ASP A 416 -5.24 4.19 -30.80
C ASP A 416 -4.62 3.38 -29.64
N HIS A 417 -3.34 3.57 -29.33
CA HIS A 417 -2.67 2.82 -28.26
C HIS A 417 -3.15 3.21 -26.86
N ILE A 418 -3.49 4.48 -26.63
CA ILE A 418 -3.95 4.96 -25.31
C ILE A 418 -5.41 4.59 -25.05
N LEU A 419 -6.26 4.76 -26.07
CA LEU A 419 -7.71 4.62 -25.91
C LEU A 419 -8.21 3.19 -26.16
N THR A 420 -7.54 2.41 -27.00
CA THR A 420 -7.98 1.07 -27.37
C THR A 420 -7.35 0.00 -26.46
N PRO A 421 -8.13 -0.72 -25.63
CA PRO A 421 -7.59 -1.71 -24.71
C PRO A 421 -6.84 -2.88 -25.39
N ASP A 422 -7.24 -3.24 -26.62
CA ASP A 422 -6.68 -4.37 -27.39
C ASP A 422 -5.43 -4.02 -28.22
N MET A 423 -5.03 -2.75 -28.21
CA MET A 423 -3.81 -2.32 -28.92
C MET A 423 -2.60 -2.51 -28.03
N ASP A 424 -1.93 -3.66 -28.19
CA ASP A 424 -0.65 -3.88 -27.53
C ASP A 424 0.48 -3.05 -28.16
N PHE A 425 1.54 -2.83 -27.38
CA PHE A 425 2.70 -2.05 -27.83
C PHE A 425 3.37 -2.65 -29.08
N ARG A 426 3.23 -3.96 -29.33
CA ARG A 426 3.81 -4.62 -30.51
C ARG A 426 3.12 -4.13 -31.79
N LYS A 427 1.79 -4.03 -31.78
CA LYS A 427 1.04 -3.46 -32.91
C LYS A 427 1.45 -2.01 -33.17
N LEU A 428 1.60 -1.21 -32.12
CA LEU A 428 2.08 0.18 -32.24
C LEU A 428 3.48 0.23 -32.88
N ALA A 429 4.43 -0.54 -32.38
CA ALA A 429 5.80 -0.57 -32.89
C ALA A 429 5.88 -0.95 -34.38
N LEU A 430 5.09 -1.93 -34.81
CA LEU A 430 4.99 -2.34 -36.21
C LEU A 430 4.41 -1.22 -37.09
N ARG A 431 3.35 -0.55 -36.63
CA ARG A 431 2.72 0.55 -37.37
C ARG A 431 3.64 1.78 -37.45
N LEU A 432 4.29 2.17 -36.35
CA LEU A 432 5.29 3.25 -36.34
C LEU A 432 6.48 2.94 -37.25
N SER A 433 6.97 1.70 -37.24
CA SER A 433 8.06 1.28 -38.13
C SER A 433 7.64 1.30 -39.60
N SER A 434 6.39 0.94 -39.90
CA SER A 434 5.85 1.02 -41.26
C SER A 434 5.70 2.48 -41.72
N LEU A 435 5.26 3.38 -40.82
CA LEU A 435 5.20 4.81 -41.07
C LEU A 435 6.59 5.39 -41.35
N ALA A 436 7.56 5.08 -40.49
CA ALA A 436 8.94 5.53 -40.66
C ALA A 436 9.52 5.07 -42.00
N GLU A 437 9.30 3.81 -42.38
CA GLU A 437 9.75 3.26 -43.66
C GLU A 437 9.19 4.02 -44.86
N GLU A 438 7.88 4.29 -44.90
CA GLU A 438 7.26 5.05 -46.00
C GLU A 438 7.71 6.51 -46.06
N ILE A 439 7.83 7.19 -44.91
CA ILE A 439 8.29 8.59 -44.83
C ILE A 439 9.75 8.71 -45.30
N ILE A 440 10.64 7.83 -44.82
CA ILE A 440 12.05 7.83 -45.19
C ILE A 440 12.21 7.54 -46.68
N ASN A 441 11.55 6.50 -47.19
CA ASN A 441 11.62 6.15 -48.60
C ASN A 441 11.14 7.30 -49.48
N ARG A 442 10.04 7.98 -49.10
CA ARG A 442 9.56 9.15 -49.83
C ARG A 442 10.54 10.32 -49.76
N ALA A 443 11.14 10.59 -48.60
CA ALA A 443 12.15 11.65 -48.45
C ALA A 443 13.39 11.38 -49.32
N PHE A 444 13.88 10.14 -49.38
CA PHE A 444 14.99 9.75 -50.26
C PHE A 444 14.65 9.95 -51.73
N VAL A 445 13.44 9.59 -52.17
CA VAL A 445 12.99 9.82 -53.56
C VAL A 445 12.95 11.30 -53.90
N LEU A 446 12.36 12.14 -53.03
CA LEU A 446 12.29 13.59 -53.25
C LEU A 446 13.69 14.23 -53.31
N ALA A 447 14.58 13.83 -52.41
CA ALA A 447 15.95 14.35 -52.37
C ALA A 447 16.80 13.86 -53.56
N CYS A 448 16.62 12.61 -54.01
CA CYS A 448 17.34 12.05 -55.17
C CYS A 448 16.93 12.77 -56.46
N ASN A 449 15.62 12.90 -56.70
CA ASN A 449 15.11 13.63 -57.87
C ASN A 449 15.66 15.06 -57.92
N HIS A 450 15.70 15.74 -56.76
CA HIS A 450 16.24 17.08 -56.67
C HIS A 450 17.74 17.17 -57.03
N LEU A 451 18.54 16.19 -56.61
CA LEU A 451 19.97 16.16 -56.93
C LEU A 451 20.22 15.75 -58.39
N GLU A 452 19.43 14.83 -58.94
CA GLU A 452 19.53 14.40 -60.34
C GLU A 452 19.22 15.52 -61.32
N GLU A 453 18.31 16.44 -61.00
CA GLU A 453 18.05 17.62 -61.82
C GLU A 453 19.29 18.53 -61.99
N ASN A 454 20.17 18.58 -60.98
CA ASN A 454 21.35 19.45 -60.99
C ASN A 454 22.63 18.73 -61.44
N TYR A 455 22.82 17.49 -60.98
CA TYR A 455 24.06 16.73 -61.14
C TYR A 455 23.93 15.55 -62.11
N GLY A 456 22.72 15.18 -62.53
CA GLY A 456 22.45 13.98 -63.32
C GLY A 456 22.51 12.69 -62.51
N THR A 457 22.45 11.55 -63.19
CA THR A 457 22.42 10.23 -62.56
C THR A 457 23.83 9.77 -62.17
N PRO A 458 24.04 9.17 -60.99
CA PRO A 458 25.31 8.55 -60.62
C PRO A 458 25.66 7.37 -61.53
N GLN A 459 26.86 7.38 -62.11
CA GLN A 459 27.38 6.31 -62.95
C GLN A 459 28.68 5.76 -62.39
N THR A 460 28.96 4.49 -62.66
CA THR A 460 30.28 3.87 -62.45
C THR A 460 31.31 4.48 -63.41
N ILE A 461 32.59 4.21 -63.19
CA ILE A 461 33.66 4.59 -64.12
C ILE A 461 33.40 4.06 -65.56
N ALA A 462 32.68 2.95 -65.69
CA ALA A 462 32.31 2.34 -66.97
C ALA A 462 31.03 2.93 -67.60
N GLY A 463 30.44 3.98 -67.01
CA GLY A 463 29.22 4.63 -67.52
C GLY A 463 27.92 3.87 -67.23
N LEU A 464 27.97 2.80 -66.42
CA LEU A 464 26.77 2.09 -65.97
C LEU A 464 26.14 2.83 -64.79
N GLU A 465 24.81 2.98 -64.76
CA GLU A 465 24.11 3.55 -63.61
C GLU A 465 24.41 2.77 -62.32
N THR A 466 24.67 3.50 -61.23
CA THR A 466 24.86 2.90 -59.90
C THR A 466 23.75 3.32 -58.96
N GLY A 467 23.23 2.35 -58.20
CA GLY A 467 22.19 2.56 -57.20
C GLY A 467 22.73 2.77 -55.78
N TYR A 468 21.81 3.06 -54.87
CA TYR A 468 22.02 3.09 -53.42
C TYR A 468 21.01 2.20 -52.72
N ALA A 469 21.35 1.73 -51.53
CA ALA A 469 20.47 1.01 -50.62
C ALA A 469 20.37 1.76 -49.29
N VAL A 470 19.15 1.94 -48.81
CA VAL A 470 18.88 2.49 -47.48
C VAL A 470 18.72 1.32 -46.52
N MET A 471 19.59 1.27 -45.51
CA MET A 471 19.60 0.20 -44.52
C MET A 471 19.16 0.73 -43.16
N ALA A 472 18.18 0.06 -42.54
CA ALA A 472 17.76 0.33 -41.17
C ALA A 472 18.55 -0.51 -40.17
N LEU A 473 18.92 0.09 -39.04
CA LEU A 473 19.64 -0.53 -37.93
C LEU A 473 18.85 -0.36 -36.63
N GLY A 474 19.40 -0.87 -35.51
CA GLY A 474 18.89 -0.58 -34.18
C GLY A 474 17.41 -0.95 -33.98
N LYS A 475 16.61 -0.07 -33.38
CA LYS A 475 15.18 -0.35 -33.13
C LYS A 475 14.38 -0.32 -34.42
N PHE A 476 14.76 0.54 -35.37
CA PHE A 476 14.06 0.65 -36.64
C PHE A 476 14.24 -0.60 -37.52
N GLY A 477 15.47 -1.13 -37.57
CA GLY A 477 15.79 -2.40 -38.23
C GLY A 477 15.04 -3.58 -37.63
N GLY A 478 14.91 -3.61 -36.30
CA GLY A 478 14.12 -4.61 -35.56
C GLY A 478 12.59 -4.45 -35.67
N ARG A 479 12.08 -3.38 -36.29
CA ARG A 479 10.65 -2.99 -36.28
C ARG A 479 10.07 -2.81 -34.87
N ASP A 480 10.90 -2.29 -33.97
CA ASP A 480 10.62 -2.10 -32.54
C ASP A 480 10.62 -0.60 -32.16
N LEU A 481 10.20 0.28 -33.09
CA LEU A 481 10.04 1.71 -32.80
C LEU A 481 8.99 1.95 -31.70
N GLY A 482 9.09 3.10 -31.05
CA GLY A 482 8.19 3.52 -29.98
C GLY A 482 8.22 5.03 -29.83
N TYR A 483 7.49 5.56 -28.86
CA TYR A 483 7.20 7.00 -28.69
C TYR A 483 8.40 7.95 -28.80
N ALA A 484 9.59 7.52 -28.37
CA ALA A 484 10.82 8.34 -28.41
C ALA A 484 12.03 7.51 -28.90
N SER A 485 11.88 6.81 -30.02
CA SER A 485 12.95 6.04 -30.65
C SER A 485 13.55 6.76 -31.85
N ASP A 486 14.87 6.95 -31.82
CA ASP A 486 15.65 7.40 -32.98
C ASP A 486 15.48 6.42 -34.15
N ILE A 487 15.73 6.92 -35.36
CA ILE A 487 15.73 6.14 -36.59
C ILE A 487 17.18 5.93 -37.01
N GLU A 488 17.71 4.75 -36.72
CA GLU A 488 19.08 4.42 -37.09
C GLU A 488 19.17 3.99 -38.56
N LEU A 489 19.95 4.74 -39.37
CA LEU A 489 20.10 4.52 -40.81
C LEU A 489 21.57 4.41 -41.24
N LEU A 490 21.78 3.66 -42.31
CA LEU A 490 23.03 3.56 -43.05
C LEU A 490 22.74 3.58 -44.56
N LEU A 491 23.35 4.50 -45.30
CA LEU A 491 23.27 4.52 -46.76
C LEU A 491 24.49 3.82 -47.35
N ILE A 492 24.26 2.86 -48.25
CA ILE A 492 25.32 2.14 -48.96
C ILE A 492 25.09 2.28 -50.47
N TYR A 493 26.10 2.75 -51.22
CA TYR A 493 26.04 2.83 -52.68
C TYR A 493 26.94 1.79 -53.35
N GLY A 494 26.60 1.44 -54.60
CA GLY A 494 27.25 0.37 -55.36
C GLY A 494 28.74 0.59 -55.58
N ASP A 495 29.08 1.47 -56.52
CA ASP A 495 30.47 1.66 -56.99
C ASP A 495 30.89 3.14 -57.06
N ALA A 496 32.21 3.36 -57.04
CA ALA A 496 32.79 4.68 -57.28
C ALA A 496 32.61 5.12 -58.74
N GLY A 497 32.56 6.42 -58.97
CA GLY A 497 32.34 7.01 -60.28
C GLY A 497 31.84 8.46 -60.18
N PHE A 498 31.16 8.92 -61.21
CA PHE A 498 30.78 10.32 -61.41
C PHE A 498 29.34 10.45 -61.89
N THR A 499 28.73 11.61 -61.66
CA THR A 499 27.37 11.92 -62.11
C THR A 499 27.33 12.35 -63.58
N SER A 500 26.20 12.08 -64.27
CA SER A 500 26.05 12.24 -65.72
C SER A 500 25.53 13.60 -66.19
N GLY A 501 25.35 14.55 -65.27
CA GLY A 501 24.65 15.82 -65.53
C GLY A 501 25.58 17.00 -65.82
N PRO A 502 25.03 18.22 -65.86
CA PRO A 502 25.76 19.43 -66.26
C PRO A 502 26.85 19.83 -65.25
N GLN A 503 26.67 19.51 -63.97
CA GLN A 503 27.71 19.59 -62.95
C GLN A 503 28.12 18.18 -62.54
N VAL A 504 29.38 17.82 -62.82
CA VAL A 504 29.91 16.48 -62.55
C VAL A 504 30.52 16.47 -61.15
N ILE A 505 29.97 15.64 -60.26
CA ILE A 505 30.50 15.38 -58.92
C ILE A 505 30.77 13.89 -58.74
N GLY A 506 31.61 13.53 -57.76
CA GLY A 506 31.86 12.13 -57.45
C GLY A 506 30.66 11.46 -56.78
N ASN A 507 30.45 10.16 -57.00
CA ASN A 507 29.33 9.41 -56.40
C ASN A 507 29.29 9.53 -54.86
N MET A 508 30.45 9.50 -54.20
CA MET A 508 30.55 9.72 -52.75
C MET A 508 29.94 11.06 -52.34
N GLU A 509 30.29 12.13 -53.03
CA GLU A 509 29.81 13.49 -52.77
C GLU A 509 28.31 13.61 -53.06
N PHE A 510 27.84 13.04 -54.18
CA PHE A 510 26.40 13.00 -54.51
C PHE A 510 25.59 12.33 -53.40
N TYR A 511 26.01 11.14 -52.94
CA TYR A 511 25.29 10.42 -51.90
C TYR A 511 25.43 11.05 -50.51
N GLU A 512 26.53 11.76 -50.22
CA GLU A 512 26.59 12.59 -49.01
C GLU A 512 25.58 13.74 -49.05
N HIS A 513 25.45 14.41 -50.21
CA HIS A 513 24.43 15.44 -50.40
C HIS A 513 23.03 14.86 -50.26
N LEU A 514 22.79 13.65 -50.77
CA LEU A 514 21.51 12.95 -50.62
C LEU A 514 21.15 12.75 -49.14
N VAL A 515 22.08 12.22 -48.34
CA VAL A 515 21.83 12.00 -46.90
C VAL A 515 21.61 13.33 -46.16
N ARG A 516 22.37 14.39 -46.50
CA ARG A 516 22.17 15.73 -45.90
C ARG A 516 20.79 16.28 -46.24
N LYS A 517 20.36 16.19 -47.51
CA LYS A 517 19.04 16.65 -47.96
C LYS A 517 17.92 15.88 -47.27
N VAL A 518 18.01 14.56 -47.15
CA VAL A 518 17.01 13.77 -46.42
C VAL A 518 16.93 14.18 -44.94
N LYS A 519 18.08 14.43 -44.31
CA LYS A 519 18.13 14.90 -42.92
C LYS A 519 17.50 16.29 -42.76
N GLU A 520 17.61 17.17 -43.76
CA GLU A 520 16.95 18.47 -43.79
C GLU A 520 15.43 18.35 -44.03
N SER A 521 14.99 17.38 -44.84
CA SER A 521 13.58 17.16 -45.19
C SER A 521 12.74 16.55 -44.08
N ILE A 522 13.33 15.79 -43.15
CA ILE A 522 12.59 15.15 -42.05
C ILE A 522 12.79 15.97 -40.77
N GLN A 523 11.72 16.63 -40.33
CA GLN A 523 11.72 17.46 -39.13
C GLN A 523 11.22 16.65 -37.93
N ALA A 524 12.03 16.59 -36.89
CA ALA A 524 11.65 16.04 -35.60
C ALA A 524 11.22 17.18 -34.67
N ARG A 525 9.97 17.17 -34.20
CA ARG A 525 9.50 18.14 -33.18
C ARG A 525 10.25 17.98 -31.86
N ARG A 526 10.83 16.79 -31.62
CA ARG A 526 11.45 16.43 -30.35
C ARG A 526 12.70 15.59 -30.55
N GLU A 527 13.54 15.60 -29.52
CA GLU A 527 14.66 14.67 -29.43
C GLU A 527 14.15 13.22 -29.36
N GLY A 528 14.64 12.38 -30.26
CA GLY A 528 14.31 10.97 -30.27
C GLY A 528 13.04 10.56 -30.99
N ILE A 529 12.19 11.47 -31.48
CA ILE A 529 11.01 11.08 -32.29
C ILE A 529 11.34 11.32 -33.76
N PHE A 530 11.47 10.26 -34.55
CA PHE A 530 11.80 10.37 -35.98
C PHE A 530 13.13 11.10 -36.29
N LYS A 531 13.97 11.33 -35.27
CA LYS A 531 15.30 11.89 -35.41
C LYS A 531 16.20 10.86 -36.08
N LEU A 532 16.81 11.23 -37.22
CA LEU A 532 17.73 10.36 -37.93
C LEU A 532 19.05 10.25 -37.17
N ASP A 533 19.42 9.03 -36.77
CA ASP A 533 20.71 8.71 -36.16
C ASP A 533 21.60 7.97 -37.17
N LEU A 534 22.69 8.62 -37.56
CA LEU A 534 23.65 8.11 -38.54
C LEU A 534 24.96 7.65 -37.88
N ARG A 535 25.01 7.51 -36.55
CA ARG A 535 26.24 7.21 -35.82
C ARG A 535 26.75 5.77 -35.97
N LEU A 536 25.91 4.85 -36.44
CA LEU A 536 26.27 3.44 -36.64
C LEU A 536 26.93 3.15 -38.01
N ARG A 537 27.27 4.21 -38.76
CA ARG A 537 28.03 4.09 -40.01
C ARG A 537 29.52 3.82 -39.73
N PRO A 538 30.27 3.24 -40.68
CA PRO A 538 31.72 3.04 -40.54
C PRO A 538 32.44 4.30 -40.07
N TYR A 539 33.30 4.16 -39.07
CA TYR A 539 34.03 5.26 -38.40
C TYR A 539 33.15 6.27 -37.64
N GLY A 540 31.86 5.96 -37.44
CA GLY A 540 30.92 6.77 -36.70
C GLY A 540 30.86 8.22 -37.20
N ASN A 541 30.93 9.18 -36.28
CA ASN A 541 30.87 10.61 -36.61
C ASN A 541 32.04 11.11 -37.47
N ALA A 542 33.19 10.43 -37.46
CA ALA A 542 34.35 10.78 -38.27
C ALA A 542 34.28 10.19 -39.69
N GLY A 543 33.35 9.26 -39.93
CA GLY A 543 33.14 8.64 -41.24
C GLY A 543 32.19 9.40 -42.15
N PRO A 544 32.23 9.10 -43.47
CA PRO A 544 31.37 9.74 -44.46
C PRO A 544 29.89 9.41 -44.21
N LEU A 545 28.98 10.30 -44.62
CA LEU A 545 27.53 10.12 -44.42
C LEU A 545 26.96 8.98 -45.28
N ALA A 546 27.62 8.67 -46.39
CA ALA A 546 27.33 7.55 -47.28
C ALA A 546 28.57 6.66 -47.46
N CYS A 547 28.37 5.35 -47.50
CA CYS A 547 29.45 4.37 -47.58
C CYS A 547 29.39 3.61 -48.92
N SER A 548 30.53 3.38 -49.58
CA SER A 548 30.56 2.45 -50.72
C SER A 548 30.43 1.00 -50.25
N LEU A 549 29.92 0.11 -51.10
CA LEU A 549 29.84 -1.32 -50.80
C LEU A 549 31.22 -1.91 -50.45
N GLU A 550 32.27 -1.48 -51.16
CA GLU A 550 33.65 -1.87 -50.89
C GLU A 550 34.10 -1.44 -49.48
N SER A 551 33.86 -0.18 -49.11
CA SER A 551 34.25 0.35 -47.81
C SER A 551 33.50 -0.34 -46.66
N PHE A 552 32.21 -0.65 -46.88
CA PHE A 552 31.40 -1.44 -45.96
C PHE A 552 32.01 -2.84 -45.73
N CYS A 553 32.35 -3.55 -46.81
CA CYS A 553 32.94 -4.88 -46.73
C CYS A 553 34.32 -4.86 -46.08
N ARG A 554 35.15 -3.85 -46.36
CA ARG A 554 36.47 -3.70 -45.75
C ARG A 554 36.39 -3.42 -44.25
N TYR A 555 35.51 -2.53 -43.84
CA TYR A 555 35.38 -2.12 -42.44
C TYR A 555 34.80 -3.24 -41.56
N TYR A 556 33.70 -3.86 -42.00
CA TYR A 556 33.02 -4.92 -41.27
C TYR A 556 33.56 -6.32 -41.56
N GLY A 557 34.39 -6.50 -42.59
CA GLY A 557 34.97 -7.80 -42.96
C GLY A 557 35.91 -8.38 -41.90
N THR A 558 36.38 -9.60 -42.15
CA THR A 558 37.36 -10.29 -41.30
C THR A 558 38.65 -9.49 -41.22
N GLY A 559 39.09 -9.11 -40.00
CA GLY A 559 40.28 -8.28 -39.80
C GLY A 559 40.08 -6.78 -40.05
N GLY A 560 38.86 -6.33 -40.35
CA GLY A 560 38.52 -4.90 -40.44
C GLY A 560 38.34 -4.22 -39.08
N ASP A 561 38.38 -2.88 -39.08
CA ASP A 561 38.43 -2.02 -37.88
C ASP A 561 37.14 -2.00 -37.03
N ALA A 562 36.05 -2.63 -37.48
CA ALA A 562 34.77 -2.61 -36.76
C ALA A 562 34.86 -3.34 -35.40
N HIS A 563 34.46 -2.65 -34.34
CA HIS A 563 34.37 -3.19 -32.98
C HIS A 563 33.27 -4.25 -32.86
N SER A 564 33.37 -5.14 -31.86
CA SER A 564 32.38 -6.20 -31.63
C SER A 564 30.95 -5.68 -31.46
N LEU A 565 30.76 -4.50 -30.87
CA LEU A 565 29.44 -3.86 -30.75
C LEU A 565 28.86 -3.45 -32.09
N GLU A 566 29.69 -2.90 -32.98
CA GLU A 566 29.25 -2.42 -34.29
C GLU A 566 28.84 -3.62 -35.15
N ARG A 567 29.60 -4.71 -35.08
CA ARG A 567 29.23 -5.99 -35.67
C ARG A 567 27.94 -6.55 -35.06
N LEU A 568 27.77 -6.48 -33.74
CA LEU A 568 26.52 -6.92 -33.11
C LEU A 568 25.30 -6.09 -33.57
N ALA A 569 25.48 -4.79 -33.81
CA ALA A 569 24.41 -3.92 -34.32
C ALA A 569 23.93 -4.35 -35.72
N LEU A 570 24.81 -4.94 -36.54
CA LEU A 570 24.45 -5.46 -37.86
C LEU A 570 23.43 -6.60 -37.80
N VAL A 571 23.26 -7.30 -36.68
CA VAL A 571 22.21 -8.35 -36.55
C VAL A 571 20.83 -7.79 -36.90
N ARG A 572 20.59 -6.49 -36.63
CA ARG A 572 19.33 -5.80 -36.95
C ARG A 572 19.35 -5.02 -38.28
N LEU A 573 20.47 -5.02 -39.01
CA LEU A 573 20.58 -4.35 -40.31
C LEU A 573 19.58 -4.97 -41.29
N ARG A 574 18.72 -4.18 -41.95
CA ARG A 574 17.88 -4.67 -43.05
C ARG A 574 17.67 -3.59 -44.10
N ALA A 575 17.46 -3.98 -45.35
CA ALA A 575 17.09 -3.06 -46.42
C ALA A 575 15.65 -2.55 -46.22
N ILE A 576 15.44 -1.26 -46.46
CA ILE A 576 14.12 -0.62 -46.38
C ILE A 576 13.74 0.12 -47.67
N GLY A 577 14.71 0.46 -48.51
CA GLY A 577 14.49 1.18 -49.76
C GLY A 577 15.77 1.36 -50.57
N GLY A 578 15.64 2.04 -51.71
CA GLY A 578 16.69 2.18 -52.71
C GLY A 578 16.59 1.12 -53.81
N ASP A 579 17.73 0.73 -54.36
CA ASP A 579 17.90 -0.25 -55.43
C ASP A 579 17.40 -1.65 -55.02
N ARG A 580 16.70 -2.32 -55.94
CA ARG A 580 16.01 -3.60 -55.67
C ARG A 580 16.96 -4.78 -55.48
N GLU A 581 18.19 -4.71 -55.99
CA GLU A 581 19.16 -5.80 -55.93
C GLU A 581 20.25 -5.56 -54.89
N LEU A 582 20.69 -4.30 -54.73
CA LEU A 582 21.78 -3.93 -53.83
C LEU A 582 21.45 -4.18 -52.36
N GLY A 583 20.23 -3.86 -51.91
CA GLY A 583 19.79 -4.11 -50.53
C GLY A 583 19.88 -5.60 -50.14
N PRO A 584 19.21 -6.51 -50.87
CA PRO A 584 19.34 -7.96 -50.63
C PRO A 584 20.77 -8.50 -50.78
N ARG A 585 21.61 -7.89 -51.62
CA ARG A 585 23.03 -8.24 -51.71
C ARG A 585 23.79 -7.87 -50.43
N ILE A 586 23.55 -6.68 -49.87
CA ILE A 586 24.15 -6.25 -48.60
C ILE A 586 23.69 -7.14 -47.44
N GLU A 587 22.42 -7.54 -47.38
CA GLU A 587 21.92 -8.45 -46.33
C GLU A 587 22.62 -9.82 -46.37
N ARG A 588 22.90 -10.35 -47.57
CA ARG A 588 23.70 -11.58 -47.73
C ARG A 588 25.14 -11.39 -47.25
N LEU A 589 25.79 -10.30 -47.63
CA LEU A 589 27.15 -9.98 -47.20
C LEU A 589 27.24 -9.78 -45.67
N ARG A 590 26.26 -9.10 -45.08
CA ARG A 590 26.08 -8.99 -43.63
C ARG A 590 26.05 -10.38 -42.99
N ASP A 591 25.30 -11.32 -43.55
CA ASP A 591 25.19 -12.67 -43.00
C ASP A 591 26.50 -13.45 -43.09
N GLU A 592 27.23 -13.31 -44.20
CA GLU A 592 28.57 -13.90 -44.36
C GLU A 592 29.55 -13.34 -43.32
N ILE A 593 29.59 -12.02 -43.17
CA ILE A 593 30.45 -11.31 -42.22
C ILE A 593 30.15 -11.72 -40.77
N LEU A 594 28.86 -11.77 -40.38
CA LEU A 594 28.49 -12.01 -38.99
C LEU A 594 28.57 -13.48 -38.58
N TYR A 595 27.95 -14.35 -39.37
CA TYR A 595 27.68 -15.72 -38.94
C TYR A 595 28.79 -16.68 -39.36
N THR A 596 29.62 -16.34 -40.35
CA THR A 596 30.65 -17.27 -40.88
C THR A 596 32.05 -16.92 -40.36
N ALA A 597 32.36 -15.63 -40.17
CA ALA A 597 33.72 -15.17 -39.83
C ALA A 597 34.07 -15.15 -38.33
N ARG A 598 33.17 -15.58 -37.42
CA ARG A 598 33.34 -15.50 -35.94
C ARG A 598 33.86 -14.13 -35.46
N GLY A 599 33.25 -13.05 -35.94
CA GLY A 599 33.77 -11.69 -35.77
C GLY A 599 33.45 -10.96 -34.46
N ILE A 600 33.00 -11.61 -33.39
CA ILE A 600 32.61 -10.94 -32.13
C ILE A 600 33.42 -11.46 -30.94
N ASP A 601 34.08 -10.55 -30.21
CA ASP A 601 34.74 -10.84 -28.94
C ASP A 601 33.84 -10.50 -27.74
N LEU A 602 33.51 -11.53 -26.95
CA LEU A 602 32.72 -11.39 -25.73
C LEU A 602 33.42 -10.54 -24.66
N SER A 603 34.75 -10.55 -24.62
CA SER A 603 35.53 -9.78 -23.65
C SER A 603 35.37 -8.26 -23.86
N GLU A 604 35.32 -7.84 -25.12
CA GLU A 604 35.06 -6.47 -25.53
C GLU A 604 33.64 -6.04 -25.15
N LEU A 605 32.63 -6.88 -25.44
CA LEU A 605 31.23 -6.63 -25.07
C LEU A 605 31.02 -6.54 -23.55
N ARG A 606 31.70 -7.38 -22.77
CA ARG A 606 31.69 -7.33 -21.29
C ARG A 606 32.23 -6.00 -20.79
N THR A 607 33.35 -5.54 -21.35
CA THR A 607 33.97 -4.26 -20.99
C THR A 607 33.04 -3.08 -21.31
N LEU A 608 32.39 -3.12 -22.47
CA LEU A 608 31.38 -2.14 -22.85
C LEU A 608 30.19 -2.13 -21.89
N ARG A 609 29.62 -3.29 -21.54
CA ARG A 609 28.48 -3.37 -20.60
C ARG A 609 28.82 -2.79 -19.24
N ARG A 610 30.04 -3.01 -18.73
CA ARG A 610 30.51 -2.38 -17.48
C ARG A 610 30.56 -0.84 -17.58
N ARG A 611 31.05 -0.29 -18.70
CA ARG A 611 31.06 1.16 -18.95
C ARG A 611 29.65 1.73 -19.06
N GLN A 612 28.75 1.03 -19.76
CA GLN A 612 27.34 1.44 -19.87
C GLN A 612 26.64 1.45 -18.51
N LEU A 613 26.85 0.45 -17.65
CA LEU A 613 26.33 0.48 -16.29
C LEU A 613 26.85 1.71 -15.54
N LYS A 614 28.16 1.96 -15.57
CA LYS A 614 28.78 3.10 -14.86
C LYS A 614 28.25 4.46 -15.34
N ASN A 615 28.06 4.62 -16.65
CA ASN A 615 27.75 5.93 -17.24
C ASN A 615 26.24 6.18 -17.43
N LYS A 616 25.43 5.13 -17.56
CA LYS A 616 23.99 5.23 -17.85
C LYS A 616 23.09 4.77 -16.70
N THR A 617 23.66 4.47 -15.53
CA THR A 617 22.91 4.19 -14.31
C THR A 617 23.42 5.01 -13.13
N LEU A 618 22.58 5.17 -12.11
CA LEU A 618 22.87 5.93 -10.91
C LEU A 618 22.73 5.00 -9.69
N LYS A 619 23.58 5.18 -8.68
CA LYS A 619 23.53 4.36 -7.47
C LYS A 619 22.18 4.55 -6.77
N GLY A 620 21.48 3.45 -6.49
CA GLY A 620 20.19 3.47 -5.81
C GLY A 620 18.98 3.76 -6.72
N ARG A 621 19.17 4.00 -8.03
CA ARG A 621 18.08 4.12 -9.01
C ARG A 621 18.16 3.00 -10.04
N LEU A 622 17.03 2.34 -10.28
CA LEU A 622 16.91 1.29 -11.29
C LEU A 622 16.66 1.94 -12.66
N ASN A 623 17.26 1.40 -13.72
CA ASN A 623 17.10 1.84 -15.09
C ASN A 623 16.51 0.70 -15.92
N ALA A 624 15.40 0.95 -16.61
CA ALA A 624 14.66 -0.07 -17.34
C ALA A 624 15.40 -0.65 -18.56
N LYS A 625 16.50 -0.01 -19.01
CA LYS A 625 17.29 -0.43 -20.17
C LYS A 625 18.68 -0.96 -19.79
N PHE A 626 19.40 -0.27 -18.91
CA PHE A 626 20.84 -0.51 -18.68
C PHE A 626 21.17 -1.21 -17.36
N SER A 627 20.24 -1.28 -16.40
CA SER A 627 20.47 -2.00 -15.14
C SER A 627 20.67 -3.51 -15.37
N PRO A 628 21.28 -4.24 -14.42
CA PRO A 628 21.53 -5.67 -14.57
C PRO A 628 20.23 -6.48 -14.66
N GLY A 629 20.08 -7.23 -15.75
CA GLY A 629 18.84 -7.94 -16.10
C GLY A 629 17.79 -7.10 -16.81
N ALA A 630 18.10 -5.85 -17.18
CA ALA A 630 17.21 -4.99 -17.94
C ALA A 630 17.29 -5.27 -19.46
N LEU A 631 16.67 -4.42 -20.27
CA LEU A 631 16.44 -4.70 -21.70
C LEU A 631 17.72 -5.01 -22.48
N VAL A 632 18.81 -4.27 -22.25
CA VAL A 632 20.06 -4.44 -23.01
C VAL A 632 20.69 -5.81 -22.77
N ASP A 633 20.60 -6.34 -21.56
CA ASP A 633 21.16 -7.65 -21.24
C ASP A 633 20.41 -8.76 -21.99
N LEU A 634 19.09 -8.62 -22.15
CA LEU A 634 18.28 -9.52 -22.98
C LEU A 634 18.63 -9.37 -24.46
N GLU A 635 18.63 -8.15 -25.01
CA GLU A 635 18.90 -7.89 -26.42
C GLU A 635 20.28 -8.43 -26.85
N TYR A 636 21.32 -8.10 -26.08
CA TYR A 636 22.68 -8.53 -26.39
C TYR A 636 22.80 -10.04 -26.30
N THR A 637 22.20 -10.68 -25.28
CA THR A 637 22.28 -12.13 -25.14
C THR A 637 21.63 -12.84 -26.33
N VAL A 638 20.45 -12.40 -26.76
CA VAL A 638 19.80 -12.98 -27.95
C VAL A 638 20.64 -12.78 -29.21
N GLN A 639 21.17 -11.57 -29.43
CA GLN A 639 22.01 -11.28 -30.60
C GLN A 639 23.32 -12.09 -30.59
N ILE A 640 23.97 -12.23 -29.44
CA ILE A 640 25.17 -13.07 -29.29
C ILE A 640 24.85 -14.53 -29.61
N LEU A 641 23.71 -15.05 -29.13
CA LEU A 641 23.27 -16.41 -29.46
C LEU A 641 22.98 -16.55 -30.97
N GLN A 642 22.35 -15.55 -31.61
CA GLN A 642 22.16 -15.56 -33.06
C GLN A 642 23.50 -15.62 -33.79
N VAL A 643 24.49 -14.81 -33.41
CA VAL A 643 25.82 -14.80 -34.03
C VAL A 643 26.54 -16.14 -33.80
N THR A 644 26.46 -16.68 -32.58
CA THR A 644 27.13 -17.92 -32.19
C THR A 644 26.57 -19.14 -32.94
N TYR A 645 25.25 -19.24 -33.08
CA TYR A 645 24.59 -20.42 -33.66
C TYR A 645 24.12 -20.23 -35.11
N GLY A 646 24.16 -19.00 -35.61
CA GLY A 646 23.68 -18.65 -36.95
C GLY A 646 24.48 -19.30 -38.07
N ALA A 647 25.76 -19.63 -37.85
CA ALA A 647 26.59 -20.35 -38.82
C ALA A 647 25.92 -21.67 -39.26
N GLY A 648 25.57 -22.50 -38.26
CA GLY A 648 24.96 -23.82 -38.47
C GLY A 648 23.44 -23.82 -38.58
N ASN A 649 22.77 -22.71 -38.22
CA ASN A 649 21.30 -22.60 -38.22
C ASN A 649 20.84 -21.31 -38.92
N PRO A 650 20.73 -21.27 -40.26
CA PRO A 650 20.30 -20.08 -40.99
C PRO A 650 18.95 -19.52 -40.53
N GLU A 651 18.04 -20.38 -40.05
CA GLU A 651 16.75 -19.96 -39.53
C GLU A 651 16.85 -18.95 -38.37
N VAL A 652 17.92 -18.95 -37.56
CA VAL A 652 18.07 -17.97 -36.46
C VAL A 652 18.52 -16.58 -36.93
N ARG A 653 18.91 -16.44 -38.21
CA ARG A 653 19.34 -15.17 -38.82
C ARG A 653 18.11 -14.32 -39.13
N THR A 654 17.74 -13.47 -38.20
CA THR A 654 16.60 -12.55 -38.32
C THR A 654 16.89 -11.25 -37.60
N PRO A 655 16.54 -10.09 -38.17
CA PRO A 655 16.67 -8.80 -37.50
C PRO A 655 15.66 -8.63 -36.35
N TYR A 656 14.62 -9.47 -36.32
CA TYR A 656 13.53 -9.39 -35.36
C TYR A 656 13.79 -10.27 -34.13
N LEU A 657 13.80 -9.67 -32.93
CA LEU A 657 14.16 -10.35 -31.68
C LEU A 657 13.14 -11.43 -31.25
N LEU A 658 11.84 -11.14 -31.36
CA LEU A 658 10.81 -12.11 -30.96
C LEU A 658 10.81 -13.38 -31.84
N PRO A 659 10.88 -13.26 -33.18
CA PRO A 659 11.18 -14.42 -34.04
C PRO A 659 12.50 -15.11 -33.68
N ALA A 660 13.56 -14.37 -33.36
CA ALA A 660 14.86 -14.95 -32.99
C ALA A 660 14.74 -15.89 -31.77
N LEU A 661 14.02 -15.50 -30.72
CA LEU A 661 13.77 -16.36 -29.55
C LEU A 661 13.07 -17.68 -29.92
N LYS A 662 12.05 -17.61 -30.79
CA LYS A 662 11.32 -18.80 -31.27
C LYS A 662 12.20 -19.71 -32.13
N ARG A 663 13.03 -19.12 -33.00
CA ARG A 663 13.95 -19.84 -33.89
C ARG A 663 15.10 -20.48 -33.12
N LEU A 664 15.65 -19.79 -32.11
CA LEU A 664 16.65 -20.34 -31.20
C LEU A 664 16.10 -21.52 -30.39
N HIS A 665 14.83 -21.47 -29.97
CA HIS A 665 14.16 -22.63 -29.37
C HIS A 665 14.01 -23.78 -30.37
N SER A 666 13.54 -23.50 -31.58
CA SER A 666 13.35 -24.51 -32.63
C SER A 666 14.67 -25.19 -33.03
N ALA A 667 15.80 -24.45 -32.96
CA ALA A 667 17.14 -24.96 -33.19
C ALA A 667 17.75 -25.70 -31.98
N GLY A 668 17.00 -25.88 -30.88
CA GLY A 668 17.47 -26.59 -29.68
C GLY A 668 18.43 -25.80 -28.77
N VAL A 669 18.69 -24.52 -29.08
CA VAL A 669 19.58 -23.66 -28.27
C VAL A 669 18.90 -23.21 -26.97
N LEU A 670 17.59 -22.95 -27.02
CA LEU A 670 16.79 -22.51 -25.87
C LEU A 670 15.75 -23.56 -25.48
N ALA A 671 15.55 -23.76 -24.18
CA ALA A 671 14.39 -24.52 -23.71
C ALA A 671 13.09 -23.73 -23.96
N ALA A 672 11.97 -24.44 -24.15
CA ALA A 672 10.67 -23.83 -24.42
C ALA A 672 10.25 -22.78 -23.37
N PHE A 673 10.51 -23.07 -22.10
CA PHE A 673 10.25 -22.16 -20.98
C PHE A 673 11.10 -20.88 -21.07
N GLU A 674 12.37 -20.98 -21.46
CA GLU A 674 13.26 -19.83 -21.61
C GLU A 674 12.76 -18.90 -22.72
N ALA A 675 12.48 -19.44 -23.89
CA ALA A 675 11.99 -18.64 -25.02
C ALA A 675 10.66 -17.95 -24.69
N LYS A 676 9.73 -18.64 -24.02
CA LYS A 676 8.48 -18.05 -23.55
C LYS A 676 8.73 -16.93 -22.55
N ARG A 677 9.54 -17.18 -21.51
CA ARG A 677 9.79 -16.19 -20.46
C ARG A 677 10.54 -14.96 -20.98
N MET A 678 11.51 -15.14 -21.87
CA MET A 678 12.24 -14.03 -22.49
C MET A 678 11.33 -13.20 -23.42
N THR A 679 10.36 -13.84 -24.09
CA THR A 679 9.33 -13.13 -24.86
C THR A 679 8.46 -12.26 -23.95
N GLU A 680 8.02 -12.79 -22.81
CA GLU A 680 7.24 -12.05 -21.81
C GLU A 680 8.06 -10.89 -21.21
N SER A 681 9.31 -11.14 -20.79
CA SER A 681 10.20 -10.12 -20.25
C SER A 681 10.52 -9.01 -21.26
N TYR A 682 10.72 -9.36 -22.53
CA TYR A 682 10.91 -8.38 -23.60
C TYR A 682 9.70 -7.47 -23.76
N ALA A 683 8.50 -8.07 -23.86
CA ALA A 683 7.25 -7.32 -23.99
C ALA A 683 7.01 -6.39 -22.78
N PHE A 684 7.25 -6.88 -21.57
CA PHE A 684 7.14 -6.11 -20.34
C PHE A 684 8.11 -4.92 -20.31
N LEU A 685 9.41 -5.14 -20.55
CA LEU A 685 10.42 -4.08 -20.51
C LEU A 685 10.23 -3.05 -21.63
N HIS A 686 9.79 -3.48 -22.82
CA HIS A 686 9.40 -2.57 -23.88
C HIS A 686 8.20 -1.72 -23.47
N LYS A 687 7.14 -2.33 -22.92
CA LYS A 687 5.99 -1.57 -22.42
C LYS A 687 6.42 -0.55 -21.38
N LEU A 688 7.22 -0.95 -20.40
CA LEU A 688 7.76 -0.09 -19.34
C LEU A 688 8.56 1.10 -19.88
N ILE A 689 9.53 0.86 -20.77
CA ILE A 689 10.35 1.93 -21.37
C ILE A 689 9.49 2.92 -22.14
N ASN A 690 8.48 2.43 -22.86
CA ASN A 690 7.58 3.31 -23.61
C ASN A 690 6.61 4.06 -22.72
N SER A 691 6.13 3.46 -21.63
CA SER A 691 5.35 4.17 -20.60
C SER A 691 6.18 5.26 -19.91
N LEU A 692 7.46 5.02 -19.62
CA LEU A 692 8.40 6.04 -19.10
C LEU A 692 8.63 7.17 -20.11
N ARG A 693 8.80 6.84 -21.39
CA ARG A 693 8.94 7.85 -22.46
C ARG A 693 7.68 8.67 -22.65
N MET A 694 6.51 8.06 -22.52
CA MET A 694 5.25 8.79 -22.53
C MET A 694 5.10 9.69 -21.30
N LEU A 695 5.81 9.38 -20.19
CA LEU A 695 5.73 10.10 -18.91
C LEU A 695 6.67 11.30 -18.88
N ARG A 696 7.87 11.16 -19.44
CA ARG A 696 8.93 12.17 -19.39
C ARG A 696 9.28 12.80 -20.73
N GLY A 697 8.82 12.21 -21.84
CA GLY A 697 8.97 12.73 -23.20
C GLY A 697 10.40 12.87 -23.68
N SER A 698 11.32 12.28 -22.92
CA SER A 698 12.72 12.16 -23.25
C SER A 698 13.02 10.71 -23.64
N SER A 699 13.88 10.55 -24.63
CA SER A 699 14.41 9.25 -25.02
C SER A 699 15.50 8.73 -24.07
N GLU A 700 16.08 9.60 -23.24
CA GLU A 700 17.27 9.35 -22.43
C GLU A 700 16.96 8.92 -20.99
N ASP A 701 15.96 9.55 -20.36
CA ASP A 701 15.63 9.27 -18.96
C ASP A 701 14.74 8.03 -18.83
N LEU A 702 15.40 6.88 -18.59
CA LEU A 702 14.78 5.57 -18.38
C LEU A 702 14.91 5.07 -16.93
N PHE A 703 15.11 5.99 -15.98
CA PHE A 703 15.16 5.63 -14.56
C PHE A 703 13.76 5.39 -14.01
N LEU A 704 13.58 4.28 -13.30
CA LEU A 704 12.35 4.08 -12.53
C LEU A 704 12.22 5.20 -11.48
N PRO A 705 11.00 5.76 -11.30
CA PRO A 705 10.68 6.60 -10.16
C PRO A 705 10.91 5.84 -8.84
N LEU A 706 10.90 6.56 -7.71
CA LEU A 706 11.01 5.93 -6.39
C LEU A 706 9.74 5.10 -6.10
N LEU A 707 9.88 3.91 -5.52
CA LEU A 707 8.77 2.96 -5.33
C LEU A 707 7.52 3.57 -4.68
N GLU A 708 7.72 4.45 -3.69
CA GLU A 708 6.67 5.09 -2.90
C GLU A 708 6.21 6.44 -3.48
N SER A 709 6.70 6.86 -4.66
CA SER A 709 6.30 8.14 -5.27
C SER A 709 5.02 8.00 -6.10
N GLN A 710 4.26 9.09 -6.21
CA GLN A 710 3.07 9.15 -7.07
C GLN A 710 3.43 8.88 -8.54
N GLU A 711 4.56 9.43 -9.01
CA GLU A 711 5.10 9.16 -10.34
C GLU A 711 5.23 7.64 -10.63
N TYR A 712 5.59 6.81 -9.63
CA TYR A 712 5.66 5.36 -9.79
C TYR A 712 4.27 4.71 -9.89
N ALA A 713 3.30 5.21 -9.11
CA ALA A 713 1.91 4.78 -9.19
C ALA A 713 1.27 5.16 -10.54
N HIS A 714 1.57 6.36 -11.07
CA HIS A 714 1.13 6.81 -12.40
C HIS A 714 1.73 5.94 -13.50
N LEU A 715 3.03 5.64 -13.41
CA LEU A 715 3.71 4.71 -14.32
C LEU A 715 3.05 3.33 -14.30
N ALA A 716 2.70 2.82 -13.12
CA ALA A 716 2.03 1.53 -13.00
C ALA A 716 0.62 1.54 -13.62
N ARG A 717 -0.20 2.56 -13.34
CA ARG A 717 -1.54 2.71 -13.97
C ARG A 717 -1.44 2.77 -15.49
N ARG A 718 -0.45 3.48 -16.00
CA ARG A 718 -0.13 3.58 -17.44
C ARG A 718 0.31 2.26 -18.06
N MET A 719 0.97 1.41 -17.28
CA MET A 719 1.27 0.03 -17.70
C MET A 719 0.04 -0.89 -17.64
N GLY A 720 -1.11 -0.39 -17.18
CA GLY A 720 -2.38 -1.10 -17.11
C GLY A 720 -2.63 -1.81 -15.77
N TYR A 721 -1.80 -1.58 -14.75
CA TYR A 721 -2.07 -2.08 -13.41
C TYR A 721 -3.20 -1.28 -12.76
N LYS A 722 -4.17 -1.98 -12.17
CA LYS A 722 -5.34 -1.38 -11.53
C LYS A 722 -5.26 -1.48 -10.02
N LEU A 723 -5.98 -0.61 -9.33
CA LEU A 723 -6.13 -0.75 -7.88
C LEU A 723 -6.82 -2.09 -7.59
N SER A 724 -6.24 -2.86 -6.69
CA SER A 724 -6.86 -4.09 -6.17
C SER A 724 -6.93 -3.98 -4.65
N PRO A 725 -7.88 -4.65 -3.99
CA PRO A 725 -7.93 -4.69 -2.52
C PRO A 725 -6.65 -5.23 -1.87
N ALA A 726 -5.82 -5.92 -2.66
CA ALA A 726 -4.65 -6.67 -2.23
C ALA A 726 -3.33 -5.91 -2.42
N LEU A 727 -3.09 -5.41 -3.63
CA LEU A 727 -1.84 -4.77 -4.05
C LEU A 727 -2.13 -3.48 -4.79
N SER A 728 -1.40 -2.42 -4.45
CA SER A 728 -1.43 -1.18 -5.22
C SER A 728 -0.86 -1.40 -6.63
N PRO A 729 -1.22 -0.55 -7.62
CA PRO A 729 -0.62 -0.63 -8.95
C PRO A 729 0.91 -0.62 -8.92
N GLY A 730 1.51 0.25 -8.09
CA GLY A 730 2.96 0.33 -7.90
C GLY A 730 3.56 -1.00 -7.39
N GLN A 731 2.95 -1.61 -6.38
CA GLN A 731 3.43 -2.91 -5.87
C GLN A 731 3.39 -3.99 -6.97
N GLN A 732 2.32 -4.05 -7.77
CA GLN A 732 2.21 -5.00 -8.87
C GLN A 732 3.32 -4.80 -9.91
N LEU A 733 3.57 -3.55 -10.32
CA LEU A 733 4.67 -3.22 -11.23
C LEU A 733 6.03 -3.63 -10.66
N HIS A 734 6.26 -3.39 -9.37
CA HIS A 734 7.52 -3.74 -8.72
C HIS A 734 7.77 -5.25 -8.71
N LEU A 735 6.75 -6.05 -8.35
CA LEU A 735 6.85 -7.51 -8.35
C LEU A 735 7.21 -8.04 -9.75
N ASP A 736 6.56 -7.54 -10.79
CA ASP A 736 6.82 -7.96 -12.17
C ASP A 736 8.20 -7.50 -12.65
N PHE A 737 8.63 -6.27 -12.31
CA PHE A 737 9.97 -5.77 -12.64
C PHE A 737 11.08 -6.61 -12.01
N GLU A 738 11.01 -6.86 -10.69
CA GLU A 738 12.01 -7.65 -9.97
C GLU A 738 12.07 -9.09 -10.48
N THR A 739 10.90 -9.66 -10.83
CA THR A 739 10.80 -11.02 -11.35
C THR A 739 11.36 -11.12 -12.77
N HIS A 740 10.94 -10.25 -13.69
CA HIS A 740 11.41 -10.26 -15.08
C HIS A 740 12.92 -10.03 -15.18
N THR A 741 13.46 -9.09 -14.41
CA THR A 741 14.90 -8.83 -14.42
C THR A 741 15.71 -9.97 -13.82
N ALA A 742 15.21 -10.66 -12.79
CA ALA A 742 15.85 -11.87 -12.25
C ALA A 742 15.87 -13.03 -13.25
N PHE A 743 14.79 -13.23 -14.01
CA PHE A 743 14.77 -14.21 -15.10
C PHE A 743 15.81 -13.89 -16.17
N ILE A 744 15.96 -12.61 -16.54
CA ILE A 744 16.97 -12.18 -17.53
C ILE A 744 18.38 -12.39 -16.97
N ARG A 745 18.66 -12.02 -15.71
CA ARG A 745 19.98 -12.27 -15.09
C ARG A 745 20.33 -13.76 -15.12
N THR A 746 19.38 -14.61 -14.75
CA THR A 746 19.56 -16.07 -14.78
C THR A 746 19.79 -16.58 -16.21
N PHE A 747 19.07 -16.01 -17.20
CA PHE A 747 19.25 -16.32 -18.60
C PHE A 747 20.65 -15.96 -19.12
N VAL A 748 21.14 -14.76 -18.82
CA VAL A 748 22.51 -14.33 -19.18
C VAL A 748 23.56 -15.21 -18.49
N GLU A 749 23.38 -15.47 -17.19
CA GLU A 749 24.27 -16.34 -16.43
C GLU A 749 24.41 -17.73 -17.05
N LYS A 750 23.28 -18.34 -17.43
CA LYS A 750 23.25 -19.69 -18.00
C LYS A 750 23.93 -19.77 -19.37
N HIS A 751 23.72 -18.79 -20.24
CA HIS A 751 24.19 -18.85 -21.63
C HIS A 751 25.55 -18.20 -21.87
N LEU A 752 25.90 -17.17 -21.08
CA LEU A 752 27.10 -16.34 -21.29
C LEU A 752 28.01 -16.23 -20.06
N GLY A 753 27.64 -16.86 -18.93
CA GLY A 753 28.34 -16.75 -17.65
C GLY A 753 27.96 -15.49 -16.87
N ARG A 754 27.99 -15.57 -15.53
CA ARG A 754 27.63 -14.44 -14.62
C ARG A 754 28.51 -13.22 -14.83
N GLU A 755 29.77 -13.41 -15.25
CA GLU A 755 30.71 -12.35 -15.56
C GLU A 755 30.31 -11.47 -16.75
N SER A 756 29.33 -11.93 -17.54
CA SER A 756 28.69 -11.16 -18.60
C SER A 756 27.63 -10.18 -18.09
N LEU A 757 27.13 -10.36 -16.87
CA LEU A 757 26.27 -9.36 -16.22
C LEU A 757 27.11 -8.22 -15.66
N PRO A 758 26.73 -6.95 -15.92
CA PRO A 758 27.39 -5.84 -15.28
C PRO A 758 26.97 -5.77 -13.80
N GLY A 759 27.91 -5.44 -12.91
CA GLY A 759 27.63 -5.32 -11.47
C GLY A 759 27.35 -6.67 -10.79
N LEU A 760 28.38 -7.47 -10.58
CA LEU A 760 28.33 -8.80 -9.94
C LEU A 760 27.63 -8.84 -8.57
N ALA A 761 27.46 -7.69 -7.90
CA ALA A 761 26.78 -7.54 -6.62
C ALA A 761 25.27 -7.19 -6.73
N SER A 762 24.69 -7.29 -7.93
CA SER A 762 23.29 -7.02 -8.22
C SER A 762 22.47 -8.32 -8.26
N GLY A 763 21.35 -8.32 -7.55
CA GLY A 763 20.42 -9.44 -7.44
C GLY A 763 19.43 -9.22 -6.30
N ASN A 764 18.34 -9.96 -6.33
CA ASN A 764 17.25 -9.92 -5.36
C ASN A 764 16.94 -11.35 -4.85
N ILE A 765 15.89 -11.50 -4.03
CA ILE A 765 15.49 -12.81 -3.47
C ILE A 765 15.17 -13.86 -4.56
N VAL A 766 14.71 -13.44 -5.73
CA VAL A 766 14.40 -14.33 -6.85
C VAL A 766 15.66 -14.95 -7.44
N ASP A 767 16.79 -14.24 -7.43
CA ASP A 767 18.08 -14.81 -7.86
C ASP A 767 18.48 -16.01 -6.98
N LEU A 768 18.17 -16.02 -5.67
CA LEU A 768 18.44 -17.16 -4.79
C LEU A 768 17.67 -18.43 -5.20
N ILE A 769 16.52 -18.24 -5.83
CA ILE A 769 15.62 -19.31 -6.27
C ILE A 769 16.01 -19.81 -7.66
N LEU A 770 16.26 -18.89 -8.59
CA LEU A 770 16.45 -19.18 -10.01
C LEU A 770 17.90 -19.53 -10.38
N SER A 771 18.89 -18.91 -9.76
CA SER A 771 20.31 -19.15 -10.09
C SER A 771 20.82 -20.46 -9.46
N GLU A 772 21.59 -21.20 -10.26
CA GLU A 772 22.29 -22.40 -9.81
C GLU A 772 23.64 -22.06 -9.17
N HIS A 773 24.30 -20.98 -9.64
CA HIS A 773 25.68 -20.62 -9.27
C HIS A 773 25.80 -19.17 -8.78
N LEU A 774 24.92 -18.76 -7.87
CA LEU A 774 24.95 -17.40 -7.33
C LEU A 774 26.23 -17.16 -6.50
N PRO A 775 26.98 -16.06 -6.73
CA PRO A 775 28.20 -15.78 -5.98
C PRO A 775 27.97 -15.64 -4.47
N GLY A 776 28.85 -16.25 -3.66
CA GLY A 776 28.77 -16.24 -2.19
C GLY A 776 28.56 -14.85 -1.56
N PRO A 777 29.32 -13.80 -1.96
CA PRO A 777 29.11 -12.44 -1.44
C PRO A 777 27.73 -11.85 -1.74
N LEU A 778 27.16 -12.16 -2.91
CA LEU A 778 25.82 -11.71 -3.30
C LEU A 778 24.74 -12.46 -2.52
N LYS A 779 24.87 -13.79 -2.41
CA LYS A 779 24.01 -14.64 -1.57
C LYS A 779 23.96 -14.12 -0.13
N TYR A 780 25.12 -13.86 0.47
CA TYR A 780 25.25 -13.29 1.82
C TYR A 780 24.53 -11.94 1.94
N LYS A 781 24.75 -11.02 0.98
CA LYS A 781 24.12 -9.70 0.98
C LYS A 781 22.59 -9.78 0.96
N ILE A 782 22.01 -10.63 0.10
CA ILE A 782 20.55 -10.77 0.00
C ILE A 782 19.98 -11.35 1.29
N LEU A 783 20.56 -12.45 1.79
CA LEU A 783 20.08 -13.13 3.01
C LEU A 783 20.22 -12.27 4.26
N LYS A 784 21.32 -11.52 4.39
CA LYS A 784 21.51 -10.56 5.48
C LYS A 784 20.45 -9.46 5.46
N ASN A 785 20.09 -8.95 4.29
CA ASN A 785 19.03 -7.94 4.15
C ASN A 785 17.64 -8.47 4.54
N LEU A 786 17.42 -9.78 4.39
CA LEU A 786 16.21 -10.49 4.85
C LEU A 786 16.24 -10.83 6.35
N GLY A 787 17.33 -10.53 7.06
CA GLY A 787 17.49 -10.84 8.48
C GLY A 787 17.81 -12.31 8.78
N MET A 788 18.30 -13.07 7.80
CA MET A 788 18.58 -14.50 7.94
C MET A 788 19.90 -14.76 8.67
N GLU A 789 19.88 -15.56 9.73
CA GLU A 789 21.06 -16.01 10.48
C GLU A 789 21.64 -17.30 9.87
N GLU A 790 20.80 -18.32 9.66
CA GLU A 790 21.16 -19.59 9.00
C GLU A 790 21.04 -19.51 7.48
N MET A 791 22.06 -18.95 6.84
CA MET A 791 22.03 -18.60 5.41
C MET A 791 21.88 -19.80 4.47
N GLU A 792 22.58 -20.91 4.73
CA GLU A 792 22.51 -22.10 3.87
C GLU A 792 21.12 -22.74 3.93
N ARG A 793 20.55 -22.84 5.14
CA ARG A 793 19.21 -23.37 5.34
C ARG A 793 18.16 -22.53 4.64
N ALA A 794 18.26 -21.20 4.74
CA ALA A 794 17.32 -20.30 4.09
C ALA A 794 17.25 -20.49 2.57
N VAL A 795 18.39 -20.72 1.90
CA VAL A 795 18.40 -20.98 0.45
C VAL A 795 17.77 -22.32 0.11
N VAL A 796 18.01 -23.35 0.91
CA VAL A 796 17.37 -24.67 0.73
C VAL A 796 15.85 -24.53 0.84
N ASN A 797 15.35 -23.84 1.85
CA ASN A 797 13.91 -23.64 2.05
C ASN A 797 13.28 -22.88 0.88
N LEU A 798 13.90 -21.77 0.43
CA LEU A 798 13.41 -21.00 -0.72
C LEU A 798 13.34 -21.84 -2.00
N LYS A 799 14.37 -22.68 -2.27
CA LYS A 799 14.38 -23.57 -3.44
C LYS A 799 13.32 -24.66 -3.36
N LYS A 800 13.06 -25.21 -2.17
CA LYS A 800 11.99 -26.20 -1.95
C LYS A 800 10.60 -25.61 -2.11
N LEU A 801 10.34 -24.45 -1.49
CA LEU A 801 9.09 -23.71 -1.64
C LEU A 801 8.80 -23.36 -3.10
N ALA A 802 9.83 -22.97 -3.85
CA ALA A 802 9.68 -22.68 -5.28
C ALA A 802 9.20 -23.87 -6.10
N GLY A 803 9.58 -25.10 -5.74
CA GLY A 803 9.22 -26.29 -6.51
C GLY A 803 9.62 -26.19 -7.99
N ARG A 804 8.76 -26.70 -8.89
CA ARG A 804 8.97 -26.74 -10.35
C ARG A 804 7.73 -26.26 -11.11
N GLY A 805 7.89 -25.96 -12.40
CA GLY A 805 6.77 -25.57 -13.28
C GLY A 805 6.01 -24.34 -12.78
N ARG A 806 4.67 -24.39 -12.83
CA ARG A 806 3.79 -23.26 -12.43
C ARG A 806 3.93 -22.86 -10.95
N GLN A 807 4.29 -23.78 -10.07
CA GLN A 807 4.53 -23.46 -8.65
C GLN A 807 5.67 -22.45 -8.53
N ARG A 808 6.76 -22.66 -9.29
CA ARG A 808 7.92 -21.76 -9.31
C ARG A 808 7.55 -20.38 -9.83
N GLU A 809 6.73 -20.31 -10.88
CA GLU A 809 6.30 -19.04 -11.46
C GLU A 809 5.50 -18.16 -10.49
N HIS A 810 4.60 -18.75 -9.70
CA HIS A 810 3.86 -18.00 -8.68
C HIS A 810 4.73 -17.69 -7.45
N PHE A 811 5.57 -18.65 -7.03
CA PHE A 811 6.40 -18.47 -5.84
C PHE A 811 7.44 -17.37 -6.01
N VAL A 812 8.04 -17.18 -7.19
CA VAL A 812 9.02 -16.09 -7.36
C VAL A 812 8.40 -14.71 -7.15
N LYS A 813 7.15 -14.48 -7.60
CA LYS A 813 6.42 -13.25 -7.30
C LYS A 813 6.13 -13.14 -5.80
N LEU A 814 5.68 -14.24 -5.20
CA LEU A 814 5.38 -14.31 -3.77
C LEU A 814 6.62 -14.08 -2.90
N ALA A 815 7.81 -14.52 -3.35
CA ALA A 815 9.06 -14.35 -2.65
C ALA A 815 9.49 -12.88 -2.59
N VAL A 816 9.27 -12.10 -3.65
CA VAL A 816 9.52 -10.65 -3.61
C VAL A 816 8.66 -9.99 -2.54
N LEU A 817 7.35 -10.29 -2.51
CA LEU A 817 6.42 -9.78 -1.49
C LEU A 817 6.79 -10.26 -0.08
N ALA A 818 7.14 -11.55 0.06
CA ALA A 818 7.53 -12.13 1.33
C ALA A 818 8.85 -11.54 1.86
N GLY A 819 9.73 -11.04 0.99
CA GLY A 819 11.02 -10.49 1.39
C GLY A 819 10.89 -9.32 2.37
N ASP A 820 9.98 -8.39 2.09
CA ASP A 820 9.71 -7.25 2.96
C ASP A 820 9.02 -7.66 4.26
N ILE A 821 8.09 -8.62 4.19
CA ILE A 821 7.40 -9.17 5.36
C ILE A 821 8.40 -9.88 6.28
N LEU A 822 9.20 -10.81 5.75
CA LEU A 822 10.20 -11.58 6.50
C LEU A 822 11.17 -10.67 7.25
N LYS A 823 11.65 -9.60 6.61
CA LYS A 823 12.53 -8.61 7.23
C LYS A 823 11.89 -7.92 8.45
N ALA A 824 10.57 -7.85 8.48
CA ALA A 824 9.78 -7.28 9.57
C ALA A 824 9.26 -8.34 10.57
N LEU A 825 9.78 -9.56 10.56
CA LEU A 825 9.42 -10.59 11.53
C LEU A 825 10.43 -10.66 12.69
N PRO A 826 10.00 -11.13 13.88
CA PRO A 826 10.90 -11.34 15.01
C PRO A 826 11.96 -12.42 14.71
N ASP A 827 11.56 -13.49 14.01
CA ASP A 827 12.41 -14.60 13.57
C ASP A 827 12.07 -15.03 12.13
N PRO A 828 12.76 -14.47 11.11
CA PRO A 828 12.52 -14.82 9.71
C PRO A 828 12.98 -16.23 9.35
N GLY A 829 13.98 -16.78 10.06
CA GLY A 829 14.50 -18.12 9.81
C GLY A 829 13.48 -19.18 10.20
N MET A 830 12.89 -19.05 11.39
CA MET A 830 11.80 -19.91 11.87
C MET A 830 10.57 -19.83 10.95
N ALA A 831 10.15 -18.63 10.55
CA ALA A 831 9.05 -18.47 9.61
C ALA A 831 9.29 -19.21 8.29
N LEU A 832 10.49 -19.11 7.72
CA LEU A 832 10.80 -19.76 6.45
C LEU A 832 10.85 -21.29 6.58
N ASN A 833 11.40 -21.82 7.68
CA ASN A 833 11.38 -23.26 8.00
C ASN A 833 9.94 -23.78 8.13
N ASN A 834 9.11 -23.08 8.88
CA ASN A 834 7.73 -23.48 9.11
C ASN A 834 6.85 -23.27 7.87
N TRP A 835 7.17 -22.29 7.01
CA TRP A 835 6.46 -22.09 5.75
C TRP A 835 6.73 -23.23 4.76
N GLU A 836 7.97 -23.72 4.69
CA GLU A 836 8.29 -24.94 3.93
C GLU A 836 7.44 -26.11 4.42
N ARG A 837 7.42 -26.37 5.75
CA ARG A 837 6.64 -27.47 6.34
C ARG A 837 5.14 -27.33 6.06
N PHE A 838 4.61 -26.11 6.17
CA PHE A 838 3.21 -25.82 5.86
C PHE A 838 2.90 -26.11 4.40
N VAL A 839 3.71 -25.62 3.46
CA VAL A 839 3.49 -25.87 2.03
C VAL A 839 3.59 -27.35 1.68
N VAL A 840 4.49 -28.10 2.32
CA VAL A 840 4.60 -29.56 2.13
C VAL A 840 3.34 -30.29 2.60
N SER A 841 2.66 -29.79 3.64
CA SER A 841 1.38 -30.35 4.08
C SER A 841 0.21 -30.08 3.10
N LEU A 842 0.37 -29.12 2.19
CA LEU A 842 -0.65 -28.79 1.20
C LEU A 842 -0.58 -29.71 -0.02
N GLY A 843 -1.71 -30.28 -0.43
CA GLY A 843 -1.79 -31.07 -1.66
C GLY A 843 -1.53 -30.26 -2.95
N ARG A 844 -1.74 -28.94 -2.94
CA ARG A 844 -1.56 -28.04 -4.11
C ARG A 844 -1.01 -26.66 -3.73
N ALA A 845 0.31 -26.55 -3.63
CA ALA A 845 1.01 -25.30 -3.34
C ALA A 845 0.69 -24.17 -4.33
N ASP A 846 0.50 -24.48 -5.63
CA ASP A 846 0.22 -23.48 -6.67
C ASP A 846 -1.08 -22.70 -6.42
N LYS A 847 -2.13 -23.40 -5.97
CA LYS A 847 -3.43 -22.79 -5.65
C LYS A 847 -3.30 -21.85 -4.46
N HIS A 848 -2.53 -22.27 -3.44
CA HIS A 848 -2.27 -21.48 -2.25
C HIS A 848 -1.48 -20.21 -2.57
N TYR A 849 -0.44 -20.28 -3.39
CA TYR A 849 0.33 -19.09 -3.78
C TYR A 849 -0.50 -18.07 -4.56
N ARG A 850 -1.38 -18.53 -5.46
CA ARG A 850 -2.33 -17.64 -6.14
C ARG A 850 -3.27 -16.94 -5.17
N MET A 851 -3.79 -17.68 -4.19
CA MET A 851 -4.64 -17.12 -3.14
C MET A 851 -3.89 -16.03 -2.35
N LEU A 852 -2.63 -16.28 -1.96
CA LEU A 852 -1.82 -15.31 -1.23
C LEU A 852 -1.44 -14.09 -2.08
N LEU A 853 -1.16 -14.25 -3.38
CA LEU A 853 -0.95 -13.11 -4.30
C LEU A 853 -2.22 -12.27 -4.46
N SER A 854 -3.40 -12.90 -4.42
CA SER A 854 -4.68 -12.19 -4.45
C SER A 854 -5.11 -11.62 -3.10
N GLN A 855 -4.47 -12.02 -2.00
CA GLN A 855 -4.75 -11.56 -0.63
C GLN A 855 -3.46 -11.50 0.22
N PRO A 856 -2.56 -10.52 -0.02
CA PRO A 856 -1.28 -10.36 0.66
C PRO A 856 -1.35 -10.33 2.17
N LYS A 857 -2.45 -9.80 2.75
CA LYS A 857 -2.64 -9.80 4.20
C LYS A 857 -2.66 -11.22 4.78
N GLY A 858 -3.17 -12.20 4.02
CA GLY A 858 -3.10 -13.61 4.40
C GLY A 858 -1.66 -14.13 4.48
N LEU A 859 -0.76 -13.65 3.62
CA LEU A 859 0.67 -13.98 3.69
C LEU A 859 1.31 -13.37 4.93
N GLU A 860 0.97 -12.12 5.25
CA GLU A 860 1.47 -11.44 6.46
C GLU A 860 1.02 -12.15 7.73
N ILE A 861 -0.28 -12.50 7.84
CA ILE A 861 -0.82 -13.27 8.97
C ILE A 861 -0.13 -14.62 9.07
N LEU A 862 -0.04 -15.36 7.96
CA LEU A 862 0.63 -16.67 7.93
C LEU A 862 2.07 -16.54 8.43
N LEU A 863 2.89 -15.69 7.80
CA LEU A 863 4.30 -15.57 8.16
C LEU A 863 4.50 -15.05 9.59
N SER A 864 3.63 -14.17 10.09
CA SER A 864 3.67 -13.67 11.47
C SER A 864 3.40 -14.78 12.48
N ILE A 865 2.43 -15.65 12.23
CA ILE A 865 2.18 -16.83 13.06
C ILE A 865 3.37 -17.78 13.02
N LEU A 866 3.89 -18.07 11.83
CA LEU A 866 5.01 -19.00 11.63
C LEU A 866 6.35 -18.49 12.22
N ALA A 867 6.52 -17.17 12.39
CA ALA A 867 7.63 -16.54 13.12
C ALA A 867 7.38 -16.41 14.63
N GLY A 868 6.12 -16.29 15.04
CA GLY A 868 5.75 -15.94 16.41
C GLY A 868 5.72 -17.12 17.38
N SER A 869 5.34 -18.31 16.91
CA SER A 869 5.18 -19.50 17.75
C SER A 869 5.37 -20.80 16.96
N GLN A 870 6.18 -21.71 17.50
CA GLN A 870 6.35 -23.05 16.96
C GLN A 870 5.08 -23.89 17.15
N PHE A 871 4.42 -23.76 18.31
CA PHE A 871 3.15 -24.42 18.60
C PHE A 871 2.04 -24.03 17.61
N LEU A 872 1.90 -22.74 17.30
CA LEU A 872 0.89 -22.28 16.33
C LEU A 872 1.24 -22.72 14.91
N ALA A 873 2.53 -22.73 14.55
CA ALA A 873 2.99 -23.27 13.28
C ALA A 873 2.62 -24.74 13.13
N ASP A 874 2.92 -25.57 14.13
CA ASP A 874 2.57 -26.99 14.13
C ASP A 874 1.04 -27.20 14.08
N THR A 875 0.27 -26.34 14.75
CA THR A 875 -1.20 -26.33 14.68
C THR A 875 -1.70 -26.08 13.26
N LEU A 876 -1.16 -25.08 12.57
CA LEU A 876 -1.50 -24.78 11.17
C LEU A 876 -1.03 -25.85 10.19
N ILE A 877 0.14 -26.44 10.41
CA ILE A 877 0.65 -27.54 9.57
C ILE A 877 -0.23 -28.78 9.71
N GLY A 878 -0.72 -29.08 10.92
CA GLY A 878 -1.65 -30.18 11.17
C GLY A 878 -3.08 -29.90 10.67
N ASN A 879 -3.51 -28.63 10.64
CA ASN A 879 -4.86 -28.21 10.23
C ASN A 879 -4.81 -27.01 9.26
N PRO A 880 -4.36 -27.19 8.00
CA PRO A 880 -4.15 -26.07 7.07
C PRO A 880 -5.42 -25.25 6.76
N GLU A 881 -6.60 -25.86 6.88
CA GLU A 881 -7.90 -25.21 6.69
C GLU A 881 -8.20 -24.12 7.73
N PHE A 882 -7.54 -24.15 8.89
CA PHE A 882 -7.70 -23.10 9.90
C PHE A 882 -7.25 -21.74 9.38
N LEU A 883 -6.27 -21.69 8.47
CA LEU A 883 -5.82 -20.44 7.86
C LEU A 883 -6.95 -19.77 7.05
N SER A 884 -7.72 -20.55 6.29
CA SER A 884 -8.84 -20.01 5.50
C SER A 884 -9.95 -19.46 6.39
N TRP A 885 -10.23 -20.12 7.52
CA TRP A 885 -11.20 -19.63 8.50
C TRP A 885 -10.70 -18.37 9.21
N LEU A 886 -9.41 -18.32 9.54
CA LEU A 886 -8.77 -17.16 10.17
C LEU A 886 -8.71 -15.94 9.24
N ALA A 887 -8.54 -16.16 7.94
CA ALA A 887 -8.46 -15.10 6.94
C ALA A 887 -9.77 -14.30 6.77
N ILE A 888 -10.90 -14.80 7.30
CA ILE A 888 -12.17 -14.07 7.30
C ILE A 888 -12.08 -12.93 8.33
N PRO A 889 -12.20 -11.65 7.92
CA PRO A 889 -11.97 -10.50 8.81
C PRO A 889 -12.83 -10.54 10.07
N GLY A 890 -14.11 -10.91 9.95
CA GLY A 890 -15.05 -11.00 11.07
C GLY A 890 -14.66 -12.05 12.12
N ASN A 891 -13.91 -13.09 11.75
CA ASN A 891 -13.42 -14.09 12.70
C ASN A 891 -12.21 -13.55 13.48
N LEU A 892 -11.25 -12.94 12.79
CA LEU A 892 -10.02 -12.47 13.43
C LEU A 892 -10.23 -11.19 14.24
N GLN A 893 -10.99 -10.22 13.72
CA GLN A 893 -11.09 -8.87 14.32
C GLN A 893 -12.03 -8.80 15.54
N ASN A 894 -12.95 -9.74 15.71
CA ASN A 894 -13.93 -9.69 16.79
C ASN A 894 -13.54 -10.57 17.98
N VAL A 895 -13.84 -10.07 19.19
CA VAL A 895 -13.83 -10.86 20.43
C VAL A 895 -15.03 -11.81 20.38
N ARG A 896 -14.79 -13.13 20.43
CA ARG A 896 -15.89 -14.10 20.47
C ARG A 896 -16.57 -14.10 21.84
N LYS A 897 -17.90 -14.16 21.85
CA LYS A 897 -18.67 -14.34 23.08
C LYS A 897 -18.63 -15.80 23.50
N GLN A 898 -18.79 -16.04 24.80
CA GLN A 898 -18.76 -17.39 25.34
C GLN A 898 -19.90 -18.25 24.77
N GLU A 899 -21.09 -17.68 24.61
CA GLU A 899 -22.27 -18.38 24.09
C GLU A 899 -22.10 -18.82 22.63
N ASP A 900 -21.30 -18.09 21.84
CA ASP A 900 -21.00 -18.46 20.45
C ASP A 900 -20.10 -19.70 20.39
N ILE A 901 -19.15 -19.81 21.33
CA ILE A 901 -18.23 -20.95 21.46
C ILE A 901 -19.02 -22.17 21.96
N GLU A 902 -19.84 -21.98 23.00
CA GLU A 902 -20.70 -23.04 23.55
C GLU A 902 -21.68 -23.59 22.51
N ARG A 903 -22.33 -22.72 21.73
CA ARG A 903 -23.23 -23.15 20.64
C ARG A 903 -22.53 -24.01 19.61
N GLU A 904 -21.30 -23.65 19.23
CA GLU A 904 -20.52 -24.44 18.27
C GLU A 904 -20.11 -25.80 18.86
N LEU A 905 -19.69 -25.83 20.13
CA LEU A 905 -19.36 -27.06 20.85
C LEU A 905 -20.54 -28.04 20.97
N CYS A 906 -21.77 -27.53 21.04
CA CYS A 906 -22.99 -28.35 21.13
C CYS A 906 -23.39 -29.05 19.81
N THR A 907 -22.76 -28.71 18.68
CA THR A 907 -23.11 -29.31 17.37
C THR A 907 -22.49 -30.68 17.10
N PHE A 908 -21.56 -31.13 17.96
CA PHE A 908 -20.81 -32.37 17.74
C PHE A 908 -21.50 -33.57 18.37
N GLU A 909 -22.11 -34.44 17.55
CA GLU A 909 -22.78 -35.66 18.03
C GLU A 909 -21.82 -36.85 18.19
N SER A 910 -20.92 -37.07 17.21
CA SER A 910 -19.91 -38.13 17.23
C SER A 910 -18.51 -37.57 17.50
N ASP A 911 -17.68 -38.32 18.22
CA ASP A 911 -16.31 -37.92 18.59
C ASP A 911 -16.20 -36.49 19.17
N TRP A 912 -17.17 -36.13 20.00
CA TRP A 912 -17.33 -34.79 20.54
C TRP A 912 -16.10 -34.30 21.33
N LEU A 913 -15.36 -35.24 21.94
CA LEU A 913 -14.14 -34.95 22.70
C LEU A 913 -12.99 -34.46 21.80
N ASN A 914 -12.73 -35.12 20.68
CA ASN A 914 -11.71 -34.66 19.73
C ASN A 914 -12.16 -33.40 19.01
N ASN A 915 -13.43 -33.30 18.63
CA ASN A 915 -13.98 -32.08 18.04
C ASN A 915 -13.86 -30.86 18.97
N MET A 916 -14.12 -31.04 20.27
CA MET A 916 -13.91 -30.00 21.28
C MET A 916 -12.43 -29.57 21.37
N ARG A 917 -11.49 -30.52 21.36
CA ARG A 917 -10.05 -30.21 21.38
C ARG A 917 -9.60 -29.48 20.11
N ARG A 918 -10.10 -29.91 18.95
CA ARG A 918 -9.83 -29.26 17.67
C ARG A 918 -10.38 -27.84 17.63
N LEU A 919 -11.58 -27.62 18.18
CA LEU A 919 -12.15 -26.28 18.37
C LEU A 919 -11.29 -25.44 19.31
N ARG A 920 -10.88 -25.97 20.47
CA ARG A 920 -9.95 -25.28 21.40
C ARG A 920 -8.67 -24.88 20.68
N ARG A 921 -8.04 -25.77 19.92
CA ARG A 921 -6.84 -25.47 19.13
C ARG A 921 -7.07 -24.33 18.13
N ARG A 922 -8.17 -24.39 17.37
CA ARG A 922 -8.55 -23.33 16.41
C ARG A 922 -8.78 -21.98 17.09
N GLU A 923 -9.44 -21.98 18.26
CA GLU A 923 -9.68 -20.75 19.03
C GLU A 923 -8.40 -20.19 19.66
N ILE A 924 -7.50 -21.04 20.17
CA ILE A 924 -6.19 -20.59 20.65
C ILE A 924 -5.39 -19.97 19.50
N LEU A 925 -5.41 -20.58 18.32
CA LEU A 925 -4.79 -20.00 17.12
C LEU A 925 -5.38 -18.64 16.78
N ARG A 926 -6.71 -18.47 16.86
CA ARG A 926 -7.38 -17.19 16.63
C ARG A 926 -6.97 -16.12 17.63
N ILE A 927 -7.04 -16.45 18.92
CA ILE A 927 -6.67 -15.56 20.02
C ILE A 927 -5.20 -15.14 19.88
N ALA A 928 -4.32 -16.10 19.59
CA ALA A 928 -2.92 -15.82 19.37
C ALA A 928 -2.63 -15.01 18.10
N ALA A 929 -3.40 -15.21 17.02
CA ALA A 929 -3.29 -14.39 15.83
C ALA A 929 -3.74 -12.94 16.10
N ARG A 930 -4.75 -12.71 16.94
CA ARG A 930 -5.13 -11.35 17.41
C ARG A 930 -3.99 -10.69 18.19
N ASP A 931 -3.39 -11.44 19.10
CA ASP A 931 -2.26 -11.00 19.91
C ASP A 931 -1.06 -10.63 19.03
N ILE A 932 -0.61 -11.55 18.17
CA ILE A 932 0.61 -11.40 17.35
C ILE A 932 0.40 -10.46 16.16
N CYS A 933 -0.69 -10.60 15.41
CA CYS A 933 -0.86 -9.92 14.11
C CYS A 933 -1.61 -8.58 14.22
N LEU A 934 -2.53 -8.45 15.20
CA LEU A 934 -3.31 -7.21 15.38
C LEU A 934 -2.85 -6.38 16.58
N GLY A 935 -1.98 -6.92 17.45
CA GLY A 935 -1.54 -6.23 18.66
C GLY A 935 -2.69 -5.97 19.63
N ALA A 936 -3.66 -6.89 19.69
CA ALA A 936 -4.85 -6.74 20.52
C ALA A 936 -4.49 -6.52 22.01
N PRO A 937 -5.28 -5.72 22.77
CA PRO A 937 -4.99 -5.47 24.18
C PRO A 937 -4.92 -6.78 24.96
N ILE A 938 -3.85 -6.95 25.75
CA ILE A 938 -3.63 -8.20 26.49
C ILE A 938 -4.77 -8.52 27.46
N GLN A 939 -5.48 -7.51 27.95
CA GLN A 939 -6.67 -7.69 28.79
C GLN A 939 -7.80 -8.43 28.03
N GLU A 940 -7.97 -8.15 26.74
CA GLU A 940 -8.93 -8.87 25.90
C GLU A 940 -8.46 -10.31 25.67
N ILE A 941 -7.18 -10.51 25.35
CA ILE A 941 -6.58 -11.84 25.15
C ILE A 941 -6.80 -12.72 26.39
N ILE A 942 -6.49 -12.18 27.57
CA ILE A 942 -6.66 -12.85 28.86
C ILE A 942 -8.14 -13.23 29.11
N LEU A 943 -9.07 -12.34 28.77
CA LEU A 943 -10.51 -12.58 28.90
C LEU A 943 -10.98 -13.66 27.93
N GLU A 944 -10.54 -13.62 26.67
CA GLU A 944 -10.89 -14.61 25.65
C GLU A 944 -10.38 -16.02 26.02
N LEU A 945 -9.16 -16.12 26.55
CA LEU A 945 -8.61 -17.38 27.05
C LEU A 945 -9.43 -17.95 28.21
N SER A 946 -9.90 -17.08 29.12
CA SER A 946 -10.74 -17.45 30.26
C SER A 946 -12.12 -17.94 29.79
N ARG A 947 -12.76 -17.20 28.88
CA ARG A 947 -14.05 -17.58 28.26
C ARG A 947 -13.98 -18.90 27.51
N LEU A 948 -12.90 -19.14 26.77
CA LEU A 948 -12.67 -20.40 26.07
C LEU A 948 -12.59 -21.57 27.06
N ALA A 949 -11.85 -21.40 28.16
CA ALA A 949 -11.75 -22.43 29.19
C ALA A 949 -13.12 -22.71 29.85
N GLU A 950 -13.89 -21.67 30.17
CA GLU A 950 -15.23 -21.82 30.73
C GLU A 950 -16.19 -22.54 29.77
N ALA A 951 -16.23 -22.15 28.50
CA ALA A 951 -17.05 -22.80 27.49
C ALA A 951 -16.71 -24.28 27.34
N VAL A 952 -15.42 -24.62 27.31
CA VAL A 952 -14.92 -26.00 27.23
C VAL A 952 -15.29 -26.80 28.48
N ILE A 953 -15.14 -26.24 29.69
CA ILE A 953 -15.51 -26.91 30.94
C ILE A 953 -17.02 -27.18 30.97
N ARG A 954 -17.85 -26.20 30.59
CA ARG A 954 -19.31 -26.33 30.53
C ARG A 954 -19.76 -27.37 29.52
N ALA A 955 -19.21 -27.33 28.31
CA ALA A 955 -19.51 -28.32 27.28
C ALA A 955 -19.09 -29.74 27.72
N THR A 956 -17.94 -29.87 28.38
CA THR A 956 -17.48 -31.16 28.90
C THR A 956 -18.39 -31.68 30.01
N LEU A 957 -18.84 -30.82 30.93
CA LEU A 957 -19.80 -31.19 31.96
C LEU A 957 -21.13 -31.65 31.34
N ALA A 958 -21.66 -30.90 30.38
CA ALA A 958 -22.89 -31.23 29.68
C ALA A 958 -22.78 -32.57 28.93
N GLY A 959 -21.67 -32.81 28.23
CA GLY A 959 -21.41 -34.09 27.54
C GLY A 959 -21.28 -35.27 28.50
N ILE A 960 -20.66 -35.07 29.68
CA ILE A 960 -20.58 -36.10 30.73
C ILE A 960 -21.97 -36.43 31.28
N GLN A 961 -22.80 -35.41 31.53
CA GLN A 961 -24.18 -35.59 32.01
C GLN A 961 -25.05 -36.31 30.98
N ASP A 962 -24.88 -36.00 29.70
CA ASP A 962 -25.55 -36.68 28.59
C ASP A 962 -25.22 -38.18 28.55
N GLN A 963 -23.92 -38.51 28.59
CA GLN A 963 -23.45 -39.90 28.62
C GLN A 963 -23.91 -40.67 29.86
N ALA A 964 -24.17 -39.97 30.97
CA ALA A 964 -24.68 -40.56 32.19
C ALA A 964 -26.22 -40.61 32.23
N GLY A 965 -26.92 -40.16 31.18
CA GLY A 965 -28.39 -40.16 31.10
C GLY A 965 -29.07 -39.18 32.05
N ILE A 966 -28.35 -38.17 32.54
CA ILE A 966 -28.80 -37.19 33.54
C ILE A 966 -28.81 -35.75 33.00
N LYS A 967 -28.79 -35.59 31.68
CA LYS A 967 -28.90 -34.28 31.02
C LYS A 967 -30.24 -33.63 31.35
N GLY A 968 -30.21 -32.39 31.80
CA GLY A 968 -31.41 -31.66 32.22
C GLY A 968 -31.93 -32.03 33.62
N VAL A 969 -31.31 -32.99 34.31
CA VAL A 969 -31.63 -33.26 35.73
C VAL A 969 -30.99 -32.15 36.57
N PRO A 970 -31.77 -31.40 37.38
CA PRO A 970 -31.24 -30.36 38.25
C PRO A 970 -30.40 -30.99 39.37
N LEU A 971 -29.10 -31.14 39.12
CA LEU A 971 -28.12 -31.48 40.13
C LEU A 971 -27.75 -30.22 40.92
N ASN A 972 -27.84 -30.30 42.25
CA ASN A 972 -27.27 -29.31 43.16
C ASN A 972 -25.74 -29.44 43.20
N PHE A 973 -25.08 -29.31 42.05
CA PHE A 973 -23.64 -29.44 41.88
C PHE A 973 -23.10 -28.24 41.10
N CYS A 974 -22.06 -27.61 41.61
CA CYS A 974 -21.38 -26.47 40.97
C CYS A 974 -19.88 -26.70 40.94
N ILE A 975 -19.24 -26.30 39.85
CA ILE A 975 -17.80 -26.23 39.71
C ILE A 975 -17.39 -24.78 39.88
N LEU A 976 -16.55 -24.54 40.89
CA LEU A 976 -15.90 -23.27 41.15
C LEU A 976 -14.50 -23.28 40.54
N ALA A 977 -14.07 -22.15 40.00
CA ALA A 977 -12.71 -21.90 39.59
C ALA A 977 -11.98 -21.05 40.63
N LEU A 978 -10.70 -21.32 40.82
CA LEU A 978 -9.76 -20.55 41.62
C LEU A 978 -8.61 -20.04 40.73
N GLY A 979 -7.61 -19.42 41.33
CA GLY A 979 -6.39 -19.03 40.63
C GLY A 979 -6.64 -18.11 39.45
N LYS A 980 -5.94 -18.36 38.33
CA LYS A 980 -6.01 -17.50 37.14
C LYS A 980 -7.39 -17.57 36.46
N LEU A 981 -8.01 -18.75 36.37
CA LEU A 981 -9.34 -18.88 35.76
C LEU A 981 -10.41 -18.16 36.57
N GLY A 982 -10.36 -18.31 37.90
CA GLY A 982 -11.30 -17.67 38.81
C GLY A 982 -11.26 -16.13 38.73
N GLY A 983 -10.05 -15.55 38.63
CA GLY A 983 -9.85 -14.12 38.39
C GLY A 983 -10.15 -13.64 36.96
N SER A 984 -10.57 -14.51 36.04
CA SER A 984 -10.70 -14.23 34.60
C SER A 984 -9.38 -13.70 33.99
N GLU A 985 -8.28 -14.29 34.45
CA GLU A 985 -6.90 -13.90 34.15
C GLU A 985 -6.06 -15.05 33.58
N LEU A 986 -6.63 -15.89 32.71
CA LEU A 986 -5.93 -17.05 32.15
C LEU A 986 -4.79 -16.66 31.19
N ASN A 987 -3.83 -17.58 30.99
CA ASN A 987 -2.78 -17.49 29.96
C ASN A 987 -2.90 -18.66 28.99
N TYR A 988 -2.15 -18.62 27.89
CA TYR A 988 -2.10 -19.66 26.87
C TYR A 988 -1.83 -21.07 27.45
N SER A 989 -0.79 -21.19 28.28
CA SER A 989 -0.40 -22.46 28.92
C SER A 989 -0.61 -22.39 30.43
N SER A 990 -1.85 -22.26 30.88
CA SER A 990 -2.24 -22.31 32.29
C SER A 990 -2.96 -23.61 32.63
N ASP A 991 -2.82 -24.05 33.88
CA ASP A 991 -3.73 -25.05 34.45
C ASP A 991 -5.07 -24.39 34.81
N VAL A 992 -6.13 -25.18 34.84
CA VAL A 992 -7.44 -24.74 35.36
C VAL A 992 -7.60 -25.26 36.79
N ASP A 993 -7.57 -24.34 37.75
CA ASP A 993 -7.74 -24.64 39.18
C ASP A 993 -9.24 -24.78 39.49
N LEU A 994 -9.72 -26.00 39.73
CA LEU A 994 -11.16 -26.27 39.92
C LEU A 994 -11.48 -26.87 41.30
N LEU A 995 -12.68 -26.59 41.79
CA LEU A 995 -13.23 -27.10 43.05
C LEU A 995 -14.70 -27.44 42.86
N GLY A 996 -15.09 -28.69 43.12
CA GLY A 996 -16.50 -29.11 43.04
C GLY A 996 -17.23 -28.95 44.38
N ILE A 997 -18.43 -28.39 44.34
CA ILE A 997 -19.33 -28.29 45.50
C ILE A 997 -20.71 -28.88 45.20
N TYR A 998 -21.40 -29.35 46.24
CA TYR A 998 -22.82 -29.71 46.15
C TYR A 998 -23.64 -29.14 47.31
N GLY A 999 -24.93 -28.88 47.08
CA GLY A 999 -25.85 -28.30 48.06
C GLY A 999 -26.74 -29.36 48.75
N GLU A 1000 -27.03 -29.15 50.04
CA GLU A 1000 -27.95 -29.99 50.83
C GLU A 1000 -29.43 -29.54 50.71
N PRO A 1001 -30.43 -30.44 50.89
CA PRO A 1001 -30.33 -31.83 51.33
C PRO A 1001 -29.96 -32.81 50.20
N VAL A 1002 -29.19 -33.83 50.57
CA VAL A 1002 -28.59 -34.83 49.65
C VAL A 1002 -29.59 -35.97 49.44
N SER A 1003 -29.93 -36.32 48.19
CA SER A 1003 -30.48 -37.67 47.93
C SER A 1003 -29.36 -38.69 48.07
N ALA A 1004 -29.60 -39.84 48.72
CA ALA A 1004 -28.57 -40.85 48.96
C ALA A 1004 -27.81 -41.18 47.67
N GLY A 1005 -26.47 -41.03 47.67
CA GLY A 1005 -25.61 -41.22 46.50
C GLY A 1005 -25.27 -39.98 45.67
N SER A 1006 -25.82 -38.80 45.99
CA SER A 1006 -25.51 -37.55 45.25
C SER A 1006 -24.05 -37.10 45.38
N ALA A 1007 -23.42 -37.25 46.55
CA ALA A 1007 -22.00 -36.91 46.74
C ALA A 1007 -21.08 -37.82 45.90
N GLU A 1008 -21.35 -39.13 45.87
CA GLU A 1008 -20.62 -40.09 45.04
C GLU A 1008 -20.81 -39.83 43.54
N LEU A 1009 -22.02 -39.47 43.12
CA LEU A 1009 -22.28 -39.08 41.73
C LEU A 1009 -21.51 -37.82 41.34
N CYS A 1010 -21.55 -36.77 42.17
CA CYS A 1010 -20.78 -35.53 41.95
C CYS A 1010 -19.27 -35.80 41.92
N GLY A 1011 -18.76 -36.65 42.81
CA GLY A 1011 -17.37 -37.09 42.82
C GLY A 1011 -16.97 -37.79 41.51
N ARG A 1012 -17.79 -38.74 41.03
CA ARG A 1012 -17.57 -39.43 39.74
C ARG A 1012 -17.62 -38.47 38.55
N ILE A 1013 -18.54 -37.50 38.55
CA ILE A 1013 -18.61 -36.46 37.52
C ILE A 1013 -17.32 -35.62 37.52
N MET A 1014 -16.86 -35.19 38.70
CA MET A 1014 -15.65 -34.38 38.84
C MET A 1014 -14.39 -35.14 38.39
N GLU A 1015 -14.28 -36.43 38.75
CA GLU A 1015 -13.18 -37.28 38.31
C GLU A 1015 -13.19 -37.51 36.79
N LYS A 1016 -14.37 -37.77 36.22
CA LYS A 1016 -14.54 -37.91 34.77
C LYS A 1016 -14.21 -36.59 34.05
N LEU A 1017 -14.67 -35.45 34.56
CA LEU A 1017 -14.35 -34.12 34.02
C LEU A 1017 -12.84 -33.87 33.98
N LYS A 1018 -12.15 -34.13 35.10
CA LYS A 1018 -10.68 -34.03 35.17
C LYS A 1018 -10.03 -34.90 34.08
N ARG A 1019 -10.48 -36.15 33.95
CA ARG A 1019 -9.94 -37.09 32.96
C ARG A 1019 -10.18 -36.61 31.52
N GLU A 1020 -11.41 -36.26 31.18
CA GLU A 1020 -11.77 -35.86 29.81
C GLU A 1020 -11.07 -34.57 29.37
N LEU A 1021 -10.87 -33.61 30.29
CA LEU A 1021 -10.13 -32.38 29.97
C LEU A 1021 -8.62 -32.62 29.79
N SER A 1022 -8.03 -33.51 30.58
CA SER A 1022 -6.57 -33.70 30.66
C SER A 1022 -6.00 -34.84 29.81
N ILE A 1023 -6.82 -35.80 29.36
CA ILE A 1023 -6.35 -36.92 28.54
C ILE A 1023 -5.81 -36.42 27.20
N HIS A 1024 -4.66 -36.97 26.80
CA HIS A 1024 -4.02 -36.70 25.52
C HIS A 1024 -4.57 -37.63 24.44
N THR A 1025 -4.99 -37.04 23.33
CA THR A 1025 -5.50 -37.69 22.11
C THR A 1025 -4.64 -37.27 20.91
N GLU A 1026 -4.99 -37.71 19.70
CA GLU A 1026 -4.42 -37.16 18.46
C GLU A 1026 -4.66 -35.64 18.33
N GLU A 1027 -5.79 -35.16 18.86
CA GLU A 1027 -6.10 -33.74 18.99
C GLU A 1027 -5.51 -33.09 20.25
N GLY A 1028 -4.59 -33.77 20.95
CA GLY A 1028 -3.93 -33.27 22.15
C GLY A 1028 -4.82 -33.34 23.39
N TYR A 1029 -4.72 -32.35 24.27
CA TYR A 1029 -5.56 -32.20 25.47
C TYR A 1029 -6.30 -30.86 25.44
N ALA A 1030 -7.37 -30.74 26.23
CA ALA A 1030 -8.10 -29.47 26.36
C ALA A 1030 -7.45 -28.57 27.42
N TYR A 1031 -7.43 -29.03 28.68
CA TYR A 1031 -6.80 -28.34 29.80
C TYR A 1031 -6.25 -29.32 30.83
N ARG A 1032 -5.11 -28.96 31.42
CA ARG A 1032 -4.60 -29.59 32.65
C ARG A 1032 -5.43 -29.09 33.81
N VAL A 1033 -6.03 -30.00 34.57
CA VAL A 1033 -6.90 -29.66 35.70
C VAL A 1033 -6.16 -29.83 37.02
N ASP A 1034 -6.09 -28.78 37.83
CA ASP A 1034 -5.54 -28.82 39.18
C ASP A 1034 -6.67 -28.75 40.21
N LEU A 1035 -6.71 -29.75 41.11
CA LEU A 1035 -7.69 -29.87 42.19
C LEU A 1035 -7.06 -29.73 43.58
N ARG A 1036 -5.81 -29.29 43.68
CA ARG A 1036 -5.05 -29.24 44.95
C ARG A 1036 -5.46 -28.10 45.88
N LEU A 1037 -6.19 -27.11 45.37
CA LEU A 1037 -6.70 -25.99 46.19
C LEU A 1037 -8.00 -26.32 46.96
N ARG A 1038 -8.51 -27.55 46.86
CA ARG A 1038 -9.66 -28.01 47.67
C ARG A 1038 -9.28 -28.18 49.15
N PRO A 1039 -10.26 -28.14 50.08
CA PRO A 1039 -10.02 -28.41 51.50
C PRO A 1039 -9.17 -29.66 51.74
N TYR A 1040 -8.20 -29.57 52.64
CA TYR A 1040 -7.23 -30.64 52.95
C TYR A 1040 -6.36 -31.10 51.76
N GLY A 1041 -6.34 -30.33 50.66
CA GLY A 1041 -5.49 -30.57 49.51
C GLY A 1041 -5.72 -31.94 48.87
N SER A 1042 -4.64 -32.64 48.53
CA SER A 1042 -4.70 -33.97 47.90
C SER A 1042 -5.36 -35.05 48.77
N SER A 1043 -5.41 -34.84 50.10
CA SER A 1043 -5.97 -35.79 51.06
C SER A 1043 -7.46 -35.57 51.34
N GLY A 1044 -8.06 -34.47 50.85
CA GLY A 1044 -9.48 -34.18 51.00
C GLY A 1044 -10.36 -34.77 49.90
N GLU A 1045 -11.67 -34.85 50.16
CA GLU A 1045 -12.67 -35.33 49.19
C GLU A 1045 -12.66 -34.49 47.90
N LEU A 1046 -12.97 -35.13 46.76
CA LEU A 1046 -12.97 -34.49 45.44
C LEU A 1046 -14.03 -33.40 45.29
N VAL A 1047 -15.16 -33.57 45.98
CA VAL A 1047 -16.27 -32.62 46.04
C VAL A 1047 -16.63 -32.38 47.49
N GLN A 1048 -17.01 -31.16 47.84
CA GLN A 1048 -17.35 -30.76 49.22
C GLN A 1048 -18.81 -30.37 49.29
N SER A 1049 -19.49 -30.60 50.43
CA SER A 1049 -20.76 -29.91 50.66
C SER A 1049 -20.51 -28.41 50.85
N ASP A 1050 -21.50 -27.60 50.48
CA ASP A 1050 -21.48 -26.15 50.70
C ASP A 1050 -21.18 -25.79 52.17
N LYS A 1051 -21.78 -26.50 53.12
CA LYS A 1051 -21.51 -26.35 54.57
C LYS A 1051 -20.07 -26.73 54.94
N ALA A 1052 -19.58 -27.89 54.52
CA ALA A 1052 -18.23 -28.35 54.85
C ALA A 1052 -17.16 -27.40 54.32
N LEU A 1053 -17.36 -26.84 53.11
CA LEU A 1053 -16.46 -25.84 52.54
C LEU A 1053 -16.41 -24.57 53.41
N LEU A 1054 -17.56 -24.05 53.82
CA LEU A 1054 -17.65 -22.84 54.65
C LEU A 1054 -17.05 -23.07 56.05
N ASP A 1055 -17.29 -24.24 56.65
CA ASP A 1055 -16.75 -24.59 57.96
C ASP A 1055 -15.22 -24.78 57.92
N TYR A 1056 -14.69 -25.36 56.83
CA TYR A 1056 -13.25 -25.42 56.60
C TYR A 1056 -12.62 -24.02 56.54
N TYR A 1057 -13.19 -23.12 55.72
CA TYR A 1057 -12.66 -21.76 55.62
C TYR A 1057 -12.78 -20.97 56.91
N ARG A 1058 -13.83 -21.21 57.71
CA ARG A 1058 -14.01 -20.58 59.01
C ARG A 1058 -12.97 -21.04 60.03
N ASN A 1059 -12.77 -22.35 60.16
CA ASN A 1059 -12.08 -22.94 61.31
C ASN A 1059 -10.67 -23.47 61.02
N SER A 1060 -10.37 -23.87 59.78
CA SER A 1060 -9.15 -24.63 59.44
C SER A 1060 -8.25 -23.96 58.41
N ALA A 1061 -8.81 -23.17 57.48
CA ALA A 1061 -8.05 -22.61 56.37
C ALA A 1061 -6.97 -21.62 56.83
N SER A 1062 -5.77 -21.83 56.31
CA SER A 1062 -4.63 -20.94 56.51
C SER A 1062 -4.80 -19.61 55.76
N LEU A 1063 -3.96 -18.62 56.09
CA LEU A 1063 -4.05 -17.29 55.47
C LEU A 1063 -3.80 -17.30 53.95
N TRP A 1064 -2.93 -18.17 53.45
CA TRP A 1064 -2.68 -18.27 52.01
C TRP A 1064 -3.85 -18.92 51.25
N GLU A 1065 -4.60 -19.83 51.88
CA GLU A 1065 -5.83 -20.40 51.30
C GLU A 1065 -6.93 -19.36 51.24
N ARG A 1066 -7.04 -18.50 52.27
CA ARG A 1066 -7.95 -17.35 52.28
C ARG A 1066 -7.55 -16.31 51.22
N GLN A 1067 -6.26 -16.13 50.97
CA GLN A 1067 -5.78 -15.30 49.87
C GLN A 1067 -6.17 -15.88 48.49
N ALA A 1068 -6.03 -17.20 48.31
CA ALA A 1068 -6.47 -17.88 47.09
C ALA A 1068 -8.00 -17.76 46.88
N LEU A 1069 -8.77 -17.77 47.97
CA LEU A 1069 -10.22 -17.62 47.97
C LEU A 1069 -10.68 -16.30 47.33
N LEU A 1070 -9.88 -15.23 47.32
CA LEU A 1070 -10.23 -13.97 46.64
C LEU A 1070 -10.58 -14.16 45.16
N LYS A 1071 -9.99 -15.18 44.51
CA LYS A 1071 -10.22 -15.46 43.09
C LYS A 1071 -11.32 -16.51 42.87
N ILE A 1072 -12.04 -16.96 43.90
CA ILE A 1072 -13.05 -18.01 43.72
C ILE A 1072 -14.25 -17.49 42.91
N ARG A 1073 -14.70 -18.27 41.92
CA ARG A 1073 -15.86 -17.90 41.08
C ARG A 1073 -16.57 -19.13 40.51
N PRO A 1074 -17.91 -19.14 40.41
CA PRO A 1074 -18.64 -20.21 39.72
C PRO A 1074 -18.37 -20.22 38.22
N VAL A 1075 -18.12 -21.39 37.63
CA VAL A 1075 -17.84 -21.53 36.18
C VAL A 1075 -18.72 -22.55 35.46
N ALA A 1076 -19.23 -23.59 36.12
CA ALA A 1076 -20.11 -24.58 35.48
C ALA A 1076 -21.04 -25.29 36.49
N GLY A 1077 -22.13 -25.89 36.00
CA GLY A 1077 -23.15 -26.53 36.84
C GLY A 1077 -24.20 -25.54 37.33
N ASN A 1078 -24.69 -25.73 38.56
CA ASN A 1078 -25.65 -24.83 39.20
C ASN A 1078 -24.93 -23.54 39.69
N LEU A 1079 -24.93 -22.52 38.83
CA LEU A 1079 -24.25 -21.24 39.13
C LEU A 1079 -24.88 -20.48 40.29
N GLU A 1080 -26.19 -20.62 40.53
CA GLU A 1080 -26.89 -19.98 41.64
C GLU A 1080 -26.33 -20.46 42.98
N LEU A 1081 -26.25 -21.78 43.17
CA LEU A 1081 -25.58 -22.40 44.32
C LEU A 1081 -24.14 -21.88 44.47
N GLY A 1082 -23.40 -21.82 43.36
CA GLY A 1082 -22.03 -21.31 43.35
C GLY A 1082 -21.93 -19.88 43.88
N TYR A 1083 -22.77 -18.96 43.38
CA TYR A 1083 -22.75 -17.56 43.79
C TYR A 1083 -23.13 -17.39 45.26
N GLU A 1084 -24.11 -18.16 45.75
CA GLU A 1084 -24.48 -18.15 47.17
C GLU A 1084 -23.31 -18.58 48.08
N VAL A 1085 -22.60 -19.64 47.71
CA VAL A 1085 -21.45 -20.15 48.48
C VAL A 1085 -20.30 -19.16 48.43
N VAL A 1086 -20.00 -18.57 47.27
CA VAL A 1086 -18.94 -17.55 47.13
C VAL A 1086 -19.26 -16.30 47.96
N ASP A 1087 -20.52 -15.88 48.03
CA ASP A 1087 -20.93 -14.73 48.85
C ASP A 1087 -20.72 -14.96 50.35
N LYS A 1088 -21.13 -16.15 50.83
CA LYS A 1088 -20.87 -16.60 52.20
C LYS A 1088 -19.36 -16.74 52.47
N ALA A 1089 -18.60 -17.29 51.52
CA ALA A 1089 -17.17 -17.51 51.67
C ALA A 1089 -16.39 -16.18 51.73
N HIS A 1090 -16.73 -15.21 50.89
CA HIS A 1090 -16.12 -13.88 50.95
C HIS A 1090 -16.51 -13.10 52.22
N SER A 1091 -17.68 -13.35 52.79
CA SER A 1091 -18.05 -12.77 54.09
C SER A 1091 -17.07 -13.21 55.19
N LEU A 1092 -16.51 -14.41 55.11
CA LEU A 1092 -15.46 -14.89 56.02
C LEU A 1092 -14.12 -14.13 55.85
N LEU A 1093 -13.88 -13.51 54.70
CA LEU A 1093 -12.69 -12.67 54.46
C LEU A 1093 -12.83 -11.27 55.11
N LEU A 1094 -14.05 -10.87 55.46
CA LEU A 1094 -14.32 -9.61 56.15
C LEU A 1094 -14.13 -9.74 57.66
N GLU A 1095 -14.04 -10.95 58.23
CA GLU A 1095 -13.72 -11.17 59.64
C GLU A 1095 -12.34 -10.56 59.98
N GLY A 1096 -12.29 -9.69 60.99
CA GLY A 1096 -11.15 -8.81 61.24
C GLY A 1096 -9.87 -9.57 61.56
N ARG A 1097 -8.75 -9.22 60.92
CA ARG A 1097 -7.41 -9.75 61.19
C ARG A 1097 -6.39 -8.61 61.26
N GLU A 1098 -5.33 -8.81 62.03
CA GLU A 1098 -4.28 -7.80 62.12
C GLU A 1098 -3.46 -7.72 60.82
N LYS A 1099 -3.20 -6.49 60.37
CA LYS A 1099 -2.34 -6.19 59.18
C LYS A 1099 -1.05 -7.01 59.21
N ARG A 1100 -0.39 -7.07 60.38
CA ARG A 1100 0.90 -7.75 60.57
C ARG A 1100 0.84 -9.25 60.25
N GLN A 1101 -0.22 -9.94 60.68
CA GLN A 1101 -0.38 -11.38 60.42
C GLN A 1101 -0.55 -11.68 58.94
N ILE A 1102 -1.28 -10.83 58.21
CA ILE A 1102 -1.47 -10.96 56.76
C ILE A 1102 -0.13 -10.81 56.04
N ILE A 1103 0.64 -9.78 56.39
CA ILE A 1103 1.97 -9.51 55.79
C ILE A 1103 2.93 -10.67 56.06
N GLU A 1104 3.08 -11.10 57.32
CA GLU A 1104 3.98 -12.19 57.70
C GLU A 1104 3.64 -13.49 56.95
N ALA A 1105 2.35 -13.79 56.75
CA ALA A 1105 1.92 -14.95 56.00
C ALA A 1105 2.25 -14.86 54.50
N ILE A 1106 2.00 -13.71 53.87
CA ILE A 1106 2.33 -13.47 52.45
C ILE A 1106 3.84 -13.56 52.25
N ASP A 1107 4.63 -12.91 53.11
CA ASP A 1107 6.10 -12.92 53.02
C ASP A 1107 6.70 -14.30 53.28
N ALA A 1108 6.11 -15.12 54.17
CA ALA A 1108 6.53 -16.49 54.38
C ALA A 1108 6.32 -17.37 53.13
N VAL A 1109 5.20 -17.19 52.41
CA VAL A 1109 4.94 -17.90 51.15
C VAL A 1109 5.84 -17.38 50.03
N ARG A 1110 5.99 -16.06 49.92
CA ARG A 1110 6.88 -15.40 48.96
C ARG A 1110 8.32 -15.83 49.12
N SER A 1111 8.85 -15.80 50.33
CA SER A 1111 10.24 -16.18 50.64
C SER A 1111 10.52 -17.65 50.34
N ARG A 1112 9.57 -18.55 50.65
CA ARG A 1112 9.67 -19.98 50.27
C ARG A 1112 9.69 -20.15 48.75
N THR A 1113 8.82 -19.43 48.04
CA THR A 1113 8.74 -19.47 46.57
C THR A 1113 10.04 -19.00 45.93
N ILE A 1114 10.60 -17.88 46.38
CA ILE A 1114 11.87 -17.35 45.84
C ILE A 1114 13.04 -18.30 46.16
N LYS A 1115 13.12 -18.84 47.38
CA LYS A 1115 14.16 -19.83 47.74
C LYS A 1115 14.09 -21.11 46.88
N SER A 1116 12.88 -21.55 46.53
CA SER A 1116 12.68 -22.76 45.71
C SER A 1116 13.18 -22.63 44.25
N LEU A 1117 13.46 -21.42 43.77
CA LEU A 1117 14.00 -21.20 42.41
C LEU A 1117 15.48 -21.61 42.26
N GLY A 1118 16.21 -21.77 43.38
CA GLY A 1118 17.65 -22.10 43.42
C GLY A 1118 18.57 -20.97 42.97
N TYR A 1119 19.89 -21.15 43.12
CA TYR A 1119 20.89 -20.25 42.53
C TYR A 1119 20.98 -20.55 41.02
N ARG A 1120 20.57 -19.60 40.19
CA ARG A 1120 20.69 -19.69 38.73
C ARG A 1120 21.62 -18.59 38.21
N PRO A 1121 22.30 -18.79 37.06
CA PRO A 1121 23.16 -17.75 36.48
C PRO A 1121 22.38 -16.44 36.29
N SER A 1122 23.07 -15.30 36.48
CA SER A 1122 22.49 -13.94 36.52
C SER A 1122 21.61 -13.57 35.33
N ASN A 1123 21.74 -14.29 34.21
CA ASN A 1123 21.01 -14.04 32.96
C ASN A 1123 19.69 -14.82 32.83
N SER A 1124 19.34 -15.68 33.80
CA SER A 1124 18.13 -16.52 33.77
C SER A 1124 17.00 -15.98 34.67
N LEU A 1125 16.52 -14.78 34.34
CA LEU A 1125 15.47 -14.10 35.11
C LEU A 1125 14.11 -14.82 34.99
N ASN A 1126 13.40 -14.97 36.11
CA ASN A 1126 12.05 -15.53 36.16
C ASN A 1126 11.01 -14.40 36.35
N VAL A 1127 10.20 -14.16 35.32
CA VAL A 1127 9.27 -13.01 35.31
C VAL A 1127 8.06 -13.18 36.21
N LYS A 1128 7.75 -14.41 36.63
CA LYS A 1128 6.59 -14.71 37.47
C LYS A 1128 6.95 -14.80 38.95
N LEU A 1129 7.95 -15.63 39.26
CA LEU A 1129 8.30 -16.03 40.63
C LEU A 1129 9.51 -15.27 41.19
N GLY A 1130 10.27 -14.58 40.35
CA GLY A 1130 11.40 -13.75 40.78
C GLY A 1130 10.97 -12.51 41.57
N ALA A 1131 11.91 -11.92 42.30
CA ALA A 1131 11.66 -10.66 43.02
C ALA A 1131 11.26 -9.55 42.03
N GLY A 1132 10.15 -8.86 42.30
CA GLY A 1132 9.57 -7.87 41.40
C GLY A 1132 8.72 -8.47 40.27
N GLY A 1133 8.53 -9.79 40.23
CA GLY A 1133 7.76 -10.46 39.20
C GLY A 1133 6.23 -10.35 39.36
N ILE A 1134 5.49 -11.02 38.47
CA ILE A 1134 4.02 -11.02 38.44
C ILE A 1134 3.43 -11.38 39.81
N ARG A 1135 4.00 -12.39 40.48
CA ARG A 1135 3.49 -12.86 41.76
C ARG A 1135 3.63 -11.84 42.89
N ASP A 1136 4.64 -10.98 42.84
CA ASP A 1136 4.78 -9.88 43.81
C ASP A 1136 3.63 -8.87 43.64
N ILE A 1137 3.22 -8.57 42.40
CA ILE A 1137 2.04 -7.72 42.14
C ILE A 1137 0.76 -8.37 42.66
N GLU A 1138 0.56 -9.66 42.34
CA GLU A 1138 -0.63 -10.40 42.81
C GLU A 1138 -0.71 -10.42 44.35
N PHE A 1139 0.40 -10.70 45.01
CA PHE A 1139 0.49 -10.73 46.48
C PHE A 1139 0.29 -9.35 47.11
N LEU A 1140 0.87 -8.30 46.53
CA LEU A 1140 0.63 -6.92 46.96
C LEU A 1140 -0.86 -6.60 46.90
N VAL A 1141 -1.48 -6.77 45.74
CA VAL A 1141 -2.89 -6.40 45.51
C VAL A 1141 -3.81 -7.23 46.42
N GLN A 1142 -3.62 -8.54 46.47
CA GLN A 1142 -4.41 -9.42 47.34
C GLN A 1142 -4.24 -9.09 48.83
N GLY A 1143 -3.01 -8.79 49.26
CA GLY A 1143 -2.73 -8.37 50.63
C GLY A 1143 -3.46 -7.08 51.01
N LEU A 1144 -3.41 -6.06 50.15
CA LEU A 1144 -4.14 -4.80 50.37
C LEU A 1144 -5.65 -5.03 50.46
N GLN A 1145 -6.23 -5.91 49.62
CA GLN A 1145 -7.64 -6.27 49.71
C GLN A 1145 -7.98 -6.90 51.06
N LEU A 1146 -7.21 -7.90 51.51
CA LEU A 1146 -7.46 -8.56 52.81
C LEU A 1146 -7.31 -7.60 54.01
N ILE A 1147 -6.36 -6.67 53.94
CA ILE A 1147 -6.11 -5.67 55.00
C ILE A 1147 -7.27 -4.67 55.06
N TYR A 1148 -7.67 -4.09 53.94
CA TYR A 1148 -8.61 -2.97 53.94
C TYR A 1148 -10.07 -3.42 53.90
N ALA A 1149 -10.42 -4.48 53.16
CA ALA A 1149 -11.78 -5.02 53.14
C ALA A 1149 -12.26 -5.44 54.53
N SER A 1150 -11.40 -6.09 55.31
CA SER A 1150 -11.73 -6.51 56.68
C SER A 1150 -11.85 -5.33 57.65
N ARG A 1151 -11.04 -4.27 57.44
CA ARG A 1151 -11.05 -3.04 58.25
C ARG A 1151 -12.33 -2.21 58.08
N ILE A 1152 -12.76 -1.98 56.84
CA ILE A 1152 -13.95 -1.15 56.55
C ILE A 1152 -15.23 -1.95 56.32
N LYS A 1153 -15.16 -3.29 56.40
CA LYS A 1153 -16.28 -4.22 56.17
C LYS A 1153 -16.96 -4.00 54.80
N ASP A 1154 -16.20 -3.59 53.79
CA ASP A 1154 -16.72 -3.37 52.44
C ASP A 1154 -16.33 -4.52 51.50
N ARG A 1155 -17.35 -5.26 51.07
CA ARG A 1155 -17.23 -6.37 50.12
C ARG A 1155 -16.78 -5.92 48.74
N LYS A 1156 -16.98 -4.64 48.36
CA LYS A 1156 -16.57 -4.11 47.05
C LYS A 1156 -15.05 -4.13 46.85
N LEU A 1157 -14.27 -4.21 47.93
CA LEU A 1157 -12.82 -4.33 47.87
C LEU A 1157 -12.33 -5.77 47.60
N LEU A 1158 -13.22 -6.77 47.59
CA LEU A 1158 -12.86 -8.16 47.33
C LEU A 1158 -13.07 -8.49 45.85
N GLU A 1159 -12.04 -8.23 45.04
CA GLU A 1159 -12.03 -8.49 43.60
C GLU A 1159 -10.98 -9.55 43.23
N GLY A 1160 -11.37 -10.49 42.37
CA GLY A 1160 -10.53 -11.61 41.96
C GLY A 1160 -9.57 -11.25 40.83
N ASN A 1161 -9.96 -10.33 39.94
CA ASN A 1161 -9.12 -9.87 38.85
C ASN A 1161 -8.11 -8.82 39.34
N THR A 1162 -6.82 -9.05 39.15
CA THR A 1162 -5.75 -8.20 39.69
C THR A 1162 -5.81 -6.76 39.15
N LEU A 1163 -6.15 -6.55 37.89
CA LEU A 1163 -6.26 -5.20 37.31
C LEU A 1163 -7.51 -4.45 37.80
N ASN A 1164 -8.63 -5.14 37.95
CA ASN A 1164 -9.83 -4.53 38.54
C ASN A 1164 -9.63 -4.21 40.02
N ALA A 1165 -8.95 -5.09 40.76
CA ALA A 1165 -8.59 -4.87 42.16
C ALA A 1165 -7.69 -3.63 42.32
N LEU A 1166 -6.70 -3.42 41.45
CA LEU A 1166 -5.89 -2.19 41.43
C LEU A 1166 -6.75 -0.93 41.24
N LYS A 1167 -7.73 -0.96 40.33
CA LYS A 1167 -8.65 0.16 40.10
C LYS A 1167 -9.53 0.43 41.31
N ILE A 1168 -10.04 -0.62 41.94
CA ILE A 1168 -10.89 -0.54 43.12
C ILE A 1168 -10.11 0.04 44.31
N LEU A 1169 -8.89 -0.46 44.57
CA LEU A 1169 -8.02 0.04 45.64
C LEU A 1169 -7.63 1.51 45.42
N MET A 1170 -7.41 1.91 44.17
CA MET A 1170 -7.17 3.30 43.79
C MET A 1170 -8.40 4.17 44.05
N ALA A 1171 -9.58 3.76 43.57
CA ALA A 1171 -10.82 4.50 43.74
C ALA A 1171 -11.21 4.66 45.22
N ALA A 1172 -10.85 3.68 46.06
CA ALA A 1172 -11.05 3.73 47.51
C ALA A 1172 -9.94 4.52 48.26
N GLY A 1173 -8.93 5.04 47.57
CA GLY A 1173 -7.87 5.85 48.17
C GLY A 1173 -6.78 5.07 48.91
N TYR A 1174 -6.72 3.74 48.77
CA TYR A 1174 -5.71 2.88 49.41
C TYR A 1174 -4.43 2.73 48.58
N LEU A 1175 -4.47 3.12 47.31
CA LEU A 1175 -3.32 3.15 46.44
C LEU A 1175 -3.31 4.47 45.66
N PRO A 1176 -2.19 5.23 45.61
CA PRO A 1176 -2.11 6.44 44.82
C PRO A 1176 -2.37 6.17 43.33
N VAL A 1177 -2.94 7.15 42.62
CA VAL A 1177 -3.30 7.03 41.19
C VAL A 1177 -2.08 6.67 40.34
N GLU A 1178 -0.94 7.30 40.61
CA GLU A 1178 0.32 7.06 39.90
C GLU A 1178 0.84 5.64 40.14
N ALA A 1179 0.74 5.16 41.38
CA ALA A 1179 1.18 3.81 41.74
C ALA A 1179 0.28 2.73 41.13
N ALA A 1180 -1.04 2.93 41.16
CA ALA A 1180 -2.00 2.01 40.54
C ALA A 1180 -1.81 1.94 39.01
N ALA A 1181 -1.63 3.11 38.37
CA ALA A 1181 -1.37 3.19 36.94
C ALA A 1181 -0.03 2.52 36.57
N GLN A 1182 1.02 2.74 37.37
CA GLN A 1182 2.33 2.14 37.15
C GLN A 1182 2.31 0.62 37.34
N LEU A 1183 1.74 0.10 38.43
CA LEU A 1183 1.58 -1.33 38.67
C LEU A 1183 0.74 -2.00 37.59
N SER A 1184 -0.29 -1.33 37.07
CA SER A 1184 -1.08 -1.84 35.95
C SER A 1184 -0.20 -1.98 34.69
N ARG A 1185 0.61 -0.97 34.36
CA ARG A 1185 1.54 -1.05 33.22
C ARG A 1185 2.58 -2.17 33.39
N ASP A 1186 3.18 -2.25 34.57
CA ASP A 1186 4.21 -3.26 34.88
C ASP A 1186 3.61 -4.68 34.85
N TYR A 1187 2.41 -4.88 35.39
CA TYR A 1187 1.70 -6.17 35.31
C TYR A 1187 1.42 -6.56 33.85
N LEU A 1188 0.88 -5.64 33.04
CA LEU A 1188 0.60 -5.91 31.63
C LEU A 1188 1.87 -6.22 30.83
N PHE A 1189 2.98 -5.53 31.11
CA PHE A 1189 4.27 -5.79 30.48
C PHE A 1189 4.80 -7.18 30.84
N LEU A 1190 4.84 -7.52 32.14
CA LEU A 1190 5.30 -8.84 32.59
C LEU A 1190 4.40 -9.97 32.05
N ARG A 1191 3.08 -9.74 31.96
CA ARG A 1191 2.14 -10.68 31.36
C ARG A 1191 2.39 -10.87 29.87
N ARG A 1192 2.77 -9.82 29.13
CA ARG A 1192 3.18 -9.94 27.72
C ARG A 1192 4.43 -10.79 27.57
N VAL A 1193 5.41 -10.62 28.46
CA VAL A 1193 6.62 -11.47 28.49
C VAL A 1193 6.24 -12.93 28.78
N GLU A 1194 5.41 -13.17 29.81
CA GLU A 1194 4.94 -14.50 30.17
C GLU A 1194 4.16 -15.17 29.03
N HIS A 1195 3.25 -14.45 28.38
CA HIS A 1195 2.48 -14.94 27.23
C HIS A 1195 3.38 -15.33 26.07
N SER A 1196 4.35 -14.47 25.72
CA SER A 1196 5.29 -14.74 24.62
C SER A 1196 6.17 -15.97 24.88
N LEU A 1197 6.60 -16.18 26.13
CA LEU A 1197 7.35 -17.37 26.55
C LEU A 1197 6.49 -18.64 26.46
N GLN A 1198 5.26 -18.57 26.96
CA GLN A 1198 4.37 -19.74 27.03
C GLN A 1198 3.85 -20.16 25.67
N LEU A 1199 3.44 -19.19 24.85
CA LEU A 1199 2.85 -19.41 23.53
C LEU A 1199 3.84 -20.02 22.53
N PHE A 1200 5.15 -19.84 22.74
CA PHE A 1200 6.17 -20.31 21.81
C PHE A 1200 6.07 -21.83 21.52
N GLU A 1201 5.88 -22.64 22.56
CA GLU A 1201 5.75 -24.11 22.47
C GLU A 1201 4.53 -24.67 23.23
N ASP A 1202 3.59 -23.81 23.66
CA ASP A 1202 2.49 -24.14 24.59
C ASP A 1202 2.98 -24.81 25.90
N ARG A 1203 4.01 -24.21 26.52
CA ARG A 1203 4.63 -24.72 27.76
C ARG A 1203 4.53 -23.71 28.90
N GLN A 1204 4.54 -24.19 30.14
CA GLN A 1204 4.58 -23.36 31.36
C GLN A 1204 5.98 -22.81 31.64
N VAL A 1205 6.51 -22.01 30.70
CA VAL A 1205 7.83 -21.38 30.84
C VAL A 1205 7.68 -19.97 31.40
N HIS A 1206 8.50 -19.65 32.40
CA HIS A 1206 8.53 -18.34 33.07
C HIS A 1206 9.93 -17.73 33.13
N THR A 1207 10.95 -18.48 32.67
CA THR A 1207 12.35 -18.05 32.69
C THR A 1207 12.74 -17.59 31.30
N LEU A 1208 13.51 -16.50 31.21
CA LEU A 1208 14.05 -16.05 29.94
C LEU A 1208 15.01 -17.09 29.32
N PRO A 1209 15.05 -17.20 27.99
CA PRO A 1209 16.02 -18.05 27.31
C PRO A 1209 17.45 -17.53 27.54
N VAL A 1210 18.39 -18.47 27.62
CA VAL A 1210 19.83 -18.17 27.77
C VAL A 1210 20.49 -17.96 26.42
N ASP A 1211 19.96 -18.61 25.37
CA ASP A 1211 20.47 -18.45 24.02
C ASP A 1211 20.23 -17.02 23.50
N PRO A 1212 21.28 -16.32 23.01
CA PRO A 1212 21.14 -14.94 22.54
C PRO A 1212 20.21 -14.76 21.33
N SER A 1213 20.05 -15.78 20.47
CA SER A 1213 19.15 -15.71 19.31
C SER A 1213 17.69 -15.82 19.75
N GLU A 1214 17.39 -16.76 20.65
CA GLU A 1214 16.05 -16.91 21.24
C GLU A 1214 15.65 -15.67 22.06
N LEU A 1215 16.59 -15.12 22.83
CA LEU A 1215 16.35 -13.89 23.60
C LEU A 1215 16.12 -12.68 22.70
N ARG A 1216 16.82 -12.60 21.56
CA ARG A 1216 16.58 -11.58 20.53
C ARG A 1216 15.19 -11.72 19.92
N ALA A 1217 14.78 -12.93 19.57
CA ALA A 1217 13.45 -13.20 19.02
C ALA A 1217 12.35 -12.83 20.03
N LEU A 1218 12.54 -13.16 21.31
CA LEU A 1218 11.63 -12.77 22.40
C LEU A 1218 11.53 -11.24 22.55
N ALA A 1219 12.67 -10.54 22.60
CA ALA A 1219 12.70 -9.08 22.69
C ALA A 1219 11.96 -8.42 21.51
N ARG A 1220 12.17 -8.94 20.29
CA ARG A 1220 11.49 -8.46 19.08
C ARG A 1220 9.99 -8.73 19.08
N ARG A 1221 9.53 -9.87 19.62
CA ARG A 1221 8.10 -10.18 19.78
C ARG A 1221 7.39 -9.20 20.73
N ILE A 1222 8.07 -8.74 21.78
CA ILE A 1222 7.47 -7.92 22.84
C ILE A 1222 7.52 -6.43 22.52
N MET A 1223 8.65 -5.95 21.98
CA MET A 1223 8.93 -4.52 21.79
C MET A 1223 9.14 -4.11 20.32
N GLY A 1224 9.08 -5.07 19.38
CA GLY A 1224 9.23 -4.82 17.94
C GLY A 1224 10.63 -5.15 17.38
N VAL A 1225 10.68 -5.37 16.05
CA VAL A 1225 11.82 -5.96 15.32
C VAL A 1225 13.13 -5.16 15.42
N ARG A 1226 13.02 -3.82 15.57
CA ARG A 1226 14.18 -2.91 15.62
C ARG A 1226 14.87 -2.86 16.98
N VAL A 1227 14.29 -3.48 18.00
CA VAL A 1227 14.80 -3.42 19.37
C VAL A 1227 16.05 -4.27 19.53
N LYS A 1228 17.03 -3.73 20.27
CA LYS A 1228 18.22 -4.45 20.70
C LYS A 1228 17.95 -5.18 22.02
N ILE A 1229 18.59 -6.33 22.21
CA ILE A 1229 18.44 -7.16 23.43
C ILE A 1229 18.65 -6.32 24.70
N ASP A 1230 19.66 -5.46 24.72
CA ASP A 1230 20.01 -4.66 25.90
C ASP A 1230 18.87 -3.72 26.32
N VAL A 1231 18.15 -3.14 25.36
CA VAL A 1231 17.02 -2.24 25.64
C VAL A 1231 15.88 -3.02 26.30
N PHE A 1232 15.59 -4.23 25.83
CA PHE A 1232 14.59 -5.10 26.45
C PHE A 1232 14.99 -5.52 27.87
N LEU A 1233 16.25 -5.89 28.08
CA LEU A 1233 16.75 -6.29 29.39
C LEU A 1233 16.76 -5.13 30.39
N ILE A 1234 17.05 -3.90 29.96
CA ILE A 1234 16.97 -2.70 30.80
C ILE A 1234 15.52 -2.45 31.21
N GLU A 1235 14.59 -2.38 30.25
CA GLU A 1235 13.17 -2.15 30.57
C GLU A 1235 12.61 -3.23 31.51
N LEU A 1236 12.98 -4.49 31.30
CA LEU A 1236 12.58 -5.58 32.19
C LEU A 1236 13.15 -5.43 33.59
N LYS A 1237 14.44 -5.07 33.73
CA LYS A 1237 15.04 -4.84 35.05
C LYS A 1237 14.38 -3.67 35.77
N ASP A 1238 14.17 -2.55 35.07
CA ASP A 1238 13.52 -1.38 35.63
C ASP A 1238 12.09 -1.70 36.08
N CYS A 1239 11.35 -2.48 35.29
CA CYS A 1239 10.02 -2.99 35.65
C CYS A 1239 10.06 -3.81 36.95
N LEU A 1240 10.96 -4.81 37.04
CA LEU A 1240 11.11 -5.63 38.24
C LEU A 1240 11.48 -4.78 39.48
N GLU A 1241 12.36 -3.79 39.32
CA GLU A 1241 12.74 -2.88 40.40
C GLU A 1241 11.59 -1.98 40.87
N ARG A 1242 10.80 -1.43 39.94
CA ARG A 1242 9.59 -0.65 40.24
C ARG A 1242 8.58 -1.47 41.04
N VAL A 1243 8.31 -2.70 40.61
CA VAL A 1243 7.40 -3.61 41.31
C VAL A 1243 7.94 -3.94 42.70
N ARG A 1244 9.23 -4.24 42.84
CA ARG A 1244 9.86 -4.53 44.13
C ARG A 1244 9.76 -3.34 45.09
N ARG A 1245 9.97 -2.12 44.59
CA ARG A 1245 9.81 -0.89 45.37
C ARG A 1245 8.35 -0.70 45.78
N ALA A 1246 7.39 -0.89 44.89
CA ALA A 1246 5.96 -0.78 45.21
C ALA A 1246 5.53 -1.81 46.27
N TYR A 1247 5.94 -3.08 46.12
CA TYR A 1247 5.69 -4.13 47.11
C TYR A 1247 6.18 -3.72 48.50
N THR A 1248 7.42 -3.22 48.57
CA THR A 1248 8.05 -2.81 49.84
C THR A 1248 7.40 -1.55 50.44
N THR A 1249 6.96 -0.60 49.62
CA THR A 1249 6.34 0.65 50.09
C THR A 1249 4.93 0.42 50.64
N TYR A 1250 4.13 -0.42 50.00
CA TYR A 1250 2.71 -0.56 50.31
C TYR A 1250 2.36 -1.80 51.15
N LEU A 1251 3.22 -2.83 51.17
CA LEU A 1251 2.98 -4.08 51.90
C LEU A 1251 3.99 -4.39 53.03
N ASN A 1252 4.82 -3.43 53.45
CA ASN A 1252 5.57 -3.52 54.72
C ASN A 1252 4.80 -2.94 55.93
#